data_AF-A0A1F3X9M2-F1
#
_entry.id   AF-A0A1F3X9M2-F1
#
_cell.length_a   1.000
_cell.length_b   1.000
_cell.length_c   1.000
_cell.angle_alpha   90.00
_cell.angle_beta   90.00
_cell.angle_gamma   90.00
#
_symmetry.space_group_name_H-M   'P 1'
#
loop_
_entity.id
_entity.type
_entity.pdbx_description
1 polymer ?
#
loop_
_entity_poly.entity_id
_entity_poly.type
_entity_poly.pdbx_seq_one_letter_code
_entity_poly.pdbx_strand_id
1 'polypeptide(L)'
;MHYFKKVYSDGFLTDTQRLHNNARTLRNPDGKPGISTHFDAGIEPPTNNDITLYGNWGGYDSVDAVSFTNNNGETKWRGASPANAYKHNIVTSRLGIFRYLLFYTTGGASQGPGWLLAFNGHDGYISAHETGHSLWLGHSAPIHLPIAADVNCKPNYASIMNYAFTDTGFSDGVGVPSLNNARLVESNSIDPANTQFLDVLENNFLYWIDRKTGSVDWNRDGFFAPNYQTVRAYANFQPGGDCEFTRYNQRSLPDAKSASTPSLVRISGTLYAFHTDLNGNVNYSVSTSDWNCPKPAPHCNGSSWGPPHSTDMKGEQGSDVEKVTIRGIEKALVISIDANGKLWQRLMQKNYFGNEKFYDEKEIPQTLEAVGLPSVAVTEGINPKIFLTFRGIDGYYHFNTASFEGDGTLKWDTDKYVFKSLGIPISADTFSSPAIKYTYFPTVSGKVLVGLFPTTTGHMEILRHNQSNSYWERFKNLTTEYHEHISGRPSLAFVPFDDTNTENGRIYIAYTAAKYDQTKQVPGEMRMLWSYREPVQSGTRFFLVDKIGLDSSFDNVWGLSFGMDLLYEHGIDYNLRALHTNGINKPGMYNALVFRPKADGINDFEYGNPNDWETLRIGLCKEITDPSGLITKQGLTPIKCPTWPSSN
;
A
#
# COMPACT_ATOMS: atom_id res chain seq x y z
N MET A 1 -2.68 -26.71 -18.17
CA MET A 1 -2.77 -26.53 -19.64
C MET A 1 -4.17 -26.22 -20.13
N HIS A 2 -5.20 -27.06 -19.92
CA HIS A 2 -6.59 -26.72 -20.29
C HIS A 2 -7.07 -25.36 -19.75
N TYR A 3 -6.59 -25.01 -18.56
CA TYR A 3 -6.84 -23.71 -17.94
C TYR A 3 -6.23 -22.52 -18.69
N PHE A 4 -4.99 -22.69 -19.16
CA PHE A 4 -4.26 -21.66 -19.90
C PHE A 4 -5.02 -21.25 -21.17
N LYS A 5 -5.60 -22.23 -21.87
CA LYS A 5 -6.46 -22.02 -23.04
C LYS A 5 -7.73 -21.22 -22.72
N LYS A 6 -8.35 -21.46 -21.55
CA LYS A 6 -9.55 -20.72 -21.11
C LYS A 6 -9.22 -19.25 -20.87
N VAL A 7 -8.09 -18.97 -20.24
CA VAL A 7 -7.69 -17.62 -19.82
C VAL A 7 -7.16 -16.76 -20.97
N TYR A 8 -6.43 -17.35 -21.92
CA TYR A 8 -5.96 -16.65 -23.13
C TYR A 8 -7.00 -16.57 -24.24
N SER A 9 -8.22 -17.01 -23.96
CA SER A 9 -9.37 -16.70 -24.80
C SER A 9 -9.92 -15.33 -24.42
N ASP A 10 -10.52 -14.64 -25.39
CA ASP A 10 -11.16 -13.33 -25.19
C ASP A 10 -12.53 -13.52 -24.52
N GLY A 11 -12.50 -13.98 -23.26
CA GLY A 11 -13.67 -14.51 -22.56
C GLY A 11 -14.62 -13.47 -21.98
N PHE A 12 -14.12 -12.26 -21.69
CA PHE A 12 -14.94 -11.15 -21.20
C PHE A 12 -15.74 -10.47 -22.31
N LEU A 13 -15.30 -10.63 -23.56
CA LEU A 13 -15.93 -10.04 -24.74
C LEU A 13 -16.90 -11.02 -25.38
N THR A 14 -18.19 -10.69 -25.34
CA THR A 14 -19.24 -11.51 -25.98
C THR A 14 -19.54 -11.06 -27.42
N ASP A 15 -19.02 -9.90 -27.84
CA ASP A 15 -19.20 -9.35 -29.18
C ASP A 15 -18.33 -10.09 -30.21
N THR A 16 -18.98 -10.86 -31.09
CA THR A 16 -18.32 -11.66 -32.13
C THR A 16 -17.51 -10.83 -33.13
N GLN A 17 -17.94 -9.61 -33.45
CA GLN A 17 -17.21 -8.74 -34.38
C GLN A 17 -15.93 -8.22 -33.74
N ARG A 18 -15.97 -7.86 -32.45
CA ARG A 18 -14.77 -7.44 -31.72
C ARG A 18 -13.79 -8.60 -31.52
N LEU A 19 -14.29 -9.80 -31.20
CA LEU A 19 -13.48 -11.03 -31.15
C LEU A 19 -12.70 -11.25 -32.46
N HIS A 20 -13.39 -11.10 -33.60
CA HIS A 20 -12.77 -11.22 -34.93
C HIS A 20 -11.74 -10.13 -35.22
N ASN A 21 -11.99 -8.90 -34.75
CA ASN A 21 -11.02 -7.80 -34.89
C ASN A 21 -9.76 -8.05 -34.06
N ASN A 22 -9.90 -8.60 -32.86
CA ASN A 22 -8.76 -8.96 -31.99
C ASN A 22 -7.90 -10.05 -32.65
N ALA A 23 -8.53 -11.09 -33.24
CA ALA A 23 -7.84 -12.10 -34.03
C ALA A 23 -7.05 -11.50 -35.21
N ARG A 24 -7.65 -10.54 -35.92
CA ARG A 24 -6.99 -9.81 -37.03
C ARG A 24 -5.82 -8.96 -36.55
N THR A 25 -5.93 -8.32 -35.37
CA THR A 25 -4.84 -7.51 -34.78
C THR A 25 -3.59 -8.35 -34.56
N LEU A 26 -3.73 -9.57 -34.02
CA LEU A 26 -2.60 -10.49 -33.84
C LEU A 26 -2.14 -11.17 -35.15
N ARG A 27 -2.88 -10.98 -36.25
CA ARG A 27 -2.70 -11.72 -37.51
C ARG A 27 -2.73 -13.24 -37.28
N ASN A 28 -3.65 -13.71 -36.44
CA ASN A 28 -3.74 -15.12 -36.12
C ASN A 28 -4.02 -15.93 -37.41
N PRO A 29 -3.15 -16.87 -37.80
CA PRO A 29 -3.29 -17.61 -39.06
C PRO A 29 -4.59 -18.41 -39.18
N ASP A 30 -5.18 -18.84 -38.06
CA ASP A 30 -6.43 -19.60 -38.03
C ASP A 30 -7.68 -18.70 -37.94
N GLY A 31 -7.49 -17.38 -37.85
CA GLY A 31 -8.55 -16.39 -37.74
C GLY A 31 -9.35 -16.44 -36.44
N LYS A 32 -8.95 -17.24 -35.44
CA LYS A 32 -9.66 -17.36 -34.17
C LYS A 32 -9.20 -16.29 -33.17
N PRO A 33 -10.10 -15.80 -32.30
CA PRO A 33 -9.71 -14.94 -31.18
C PRO A 33 -8.84 -15.72 -30.19
N GLY A 34 -7.93 -15.03 -29.50
CA GLY A 34 -7.08 -15.63 -28.47
C GLY A 34 -5.61 -15.80 -28.87
N ILE A 35 -4.85 -16.36 -27.93
CA ILE A 35 -3.49 -16.86 -28.15
C ILE A 35 -3.48 -18.36 -27.86
N SER A 36 -2.88 -19.14 -28.76
CA SER A 36 -2.55 -20.55 -28.48
C SER A 36 -1.08 -20.66 -28.11
N THR A 37 -0.80 -21.32 -26.99
CA THR A 37 0.56 -21.61 -26.53
C THR A 37 0.81 -23.11 -26.57
N HIS A 38 2.01 -23.50 -27.01
CA HIS A 38 2.52 -24.85 -26.93
C HIS A 38 3.54 -24.95 -25.79
N PHE A 39 3.41 -25.95 -24.93
CA PHE A 39 4.35 -26.18 -23.82
C PHE A 39 5.31 -27.34 -24.13
N ASP A 40 6.59 -27.05 -24.29
CA ASP A 40 7.64 -28.08 -24.30
C ASP A 40 7.94 -28.48 -22.85
N ALA A 41 7.31 -29.56 -22.40
CA ALA A 41 7.42 -30.05 -21.03
C ALA A 41 8.29 -31.32 -20.92
N GLY A 42 8.90 -31.76 -22.03
CA GLY A 42 9.65 -33.01 -22.08
C GLY A 42 8.77 -34.27 -21.94
N ILE A 43 7.45 -34.13 -22.10
CA ILE A 43 6.47 -35.21 -21.94
C ILE A 43 5.85 -35.51 -23.29
N GLU A 44 5.93 -36.75 -23.73
CA GLU A 44 5.22 -37.19 -24.94
C GLU A 44 3.70 -37.11 -24.75
N PRO A 45 2.95 -36.51 -25.69
CA PRO A 45 1.51 -36.41 -25.58
C PRO A 45 0.86 -37.81 -25.62
N PRO A 46 -0.08 -38.12 -24.70
CA PRO A 46 -0.74 -39.42 -24.67
C PRO A 46 -1.70 -39.61 -25.85
N THR A 47 -2.16 -38.51 -26.47
CA THR A 47 -3.04 -38.53 -27.64
C THR A 47 -2.58 -37.54 -28.71
N ASN A 48 -2.94 -37.81 -29.97
CA ASN A 48 -2.67 -36.89 -31.09
C ASN A 48 -3.37 -35.54 -30.95
N ASN A 49 -4.44 -35.44 -30.14
CA ASN A 49 -5.11 -34.17 -29.90
C ASN A 49 -4.26 -33.24 -29.00
N ASP A 50 -3.42 -33.82 -28.14
CA ASP A 50 -2.62 -33.10 -27.15
C ASP A 50 -1.30 -32.56 -27.73
N ILE A 51 -0.88 -33.03 -28.91
CA ILE A 51 0.38 -32.63 -29.58
C ILE A 51 0.44 -31.13 -29.89
N THR A 52 -0.72 -30.48 -30.00
CA THR A 52 -0.81 -29.03 -30.23
C THR A 52 -0.76 -28.23 -28.93
N LEU A 53 -0.92 -28.87 -27.77
CA LEU A 53 -0.96 -28.24 -26.44
C LEU A 53 0.37 -28.36 -25.72
N TYR A 54 0.99 -29.54 -25.78
CA TYR A 54 2.31 -29.81 -25.21
C TYR A 54 3.04 -30.91 -25.94
N GLY A 55 4.32 -31.09 -25.61
CA GLY A 55 5.10 -32.20 -26.13
C GLY A 55 6.48 -32.28 -25.51
N ASN A 56 7.26 -33.20 -26.07
CA ASN A 56 8.68 -33.33 -25.81
C ASN A 56 9.44 -32.88 -27.05
N TRP A 57 9.71 -31.57 -27.14
CA TRP A 57 10.52 -31.04 -28.24
C TRP A 57 12.00 -30.99 -27.85
N GLY A 58 12.36 -31.48 -26.65
CA GLY A 58 13.73 -31.60 -26.14
C GLY A 58 14.28 -30.35 -25.45
N GLY A 59 13.41 -29.48 -24.92
CA GLY A 59 13.77 -28.20 -24.28
C GLY A 59 13.45 -28.12 -22.79
N TYR A 60 13.18 -29.26 -22.17
CA TYR A 60 12.89 -29.38 -20.75
C TYR A 60 14.12 -29.91 -20.00
N ASP A 61 14.46 -29.25 -18.90
CA ASP A 61 15.49 -29.69 -17.95
C ASP A 61 15.02 -29.44 -16.51
N SER A 62 15.43 -30.28 -15.57
CA SER A 62 15.24 -30.04 -14.14
C SER A 62 16.33 -29.10 -13.62
N VAL A 63 15.94 -28.08 -12.87
CA VAL A 63 16.88 -27.13 -12.25
C VAL A 63 16.95 -27.40 -10.76
N ASP A 64 18.15 -27.72 -10.26
CA ASP A 64 18.37 -27.97 -8.84
C ASP A 64 18.06 -26.74 -7.98
N ALA A 65 17.61 -26.98 -6.75
CA ALA A 65 17.48 -25.94 -5.76
C ALA A 65 18.85 -25.32 -5.45
N VAL A 66 18.87 -24.01 -5.22
CA VAL A 66 20.08 -23.27 -4.88
C VAL A 66 20.12 -23.06 -3.37
N SER A 67 21.24 -23.40 -2.74
CA SER A 67 21.46 -23.15 -1.33
C SER A 67 21.70 -21.67 -1.06
N PHE A 68 21.25 -21.18 0.09
CA PHE A 68 21.57 -19.85 0.60
C PHE A 68 21.69 -19.90 2.12
N THR A 69 22.58 -19.09 2.68
CA THR A 69 22.70 -18.93 4.13
C THR A 69 21.75 -17.83 4.57
N ASN A 70 20.81 -18.14 5.46
CA ASN A 70 19.94 -17.13 6.05
C ASN A 70 20.71 -16.30 7.09
N ASN A 71 20.08 -15.25 7.64
CA ASN A 71 20.74 -14.36 8.60
C ASN A 71 21.16 -15.05 9.91
N ASN A 72 20.65 -16.25 10.19
CA ASN A 72 21.00 -17.05 11.35
C ASN A 72 22.20 -17.99 11.07
N GLY A 73 22.81 -17.91 9.88
CA GLY A 73 23.89 -18.82 9.48
C GLY A 73 23.41 -20.20 9.02
N GLU A 74 22.10 -20.44 8.92
CA GLU A 74 21.57 -21.73 8.47
C GLU A 74 21.54 -21.83 6.95
N THR A 75 22.04 -22.93 6.41
CA THR A 75 21.85 -23.27 5.00
C THR A 75 20.39 -23.65 4.75
N LYS A 76 19.71 -22.85 3.94
CA LYS A 76 18.38 -23.11 3.38
C LYS A 76 18.50 -23.36 1.89
N TRP A 77 17.45 -23.90 1.30
CA TRP A 77 17.36 -24.14 -0.13
C TRP A 77 16.18 -23.35 -0.69
N ARG A 78 16.34 -22.81 -1.90
CA ARG A 78 15.27 -22.12 -2.65
C ARG A 78 15.33 -22.49 -4.12
N GLY A 79 14.26 -22.22 -4.86
CA GLY A 79 14.31 -22.30 -6.31
C GLY A 79 15.41 -21.42 -6.91
N ALA A 80 16.00 -21.86 -8.01
CA ALA A 80 16.95 -21.03 -8.76
C ALA A 80 16.29 -19.73 -9.24
N SER A 81 17.09 -18.68 -9.41
CA SER A 81 16.63 -17.48 -10.11
C SER A 81 16.30 -17.83 -11.57
N PRO A 82 15.15 -17.39 -12.12
CA PRO A 82 14.79 -17.68 -13.51
C PRO A 82 15.83 -17.19 -14.51
N ALA A 83 16.45 -16.03 -14.24
CA ALA A 83 17.51 -15.47 -15.07
C ALA A 83 18.79 -16.32 -15.05
N ASN A 84 19.14 -16.89 -13.90
CA ASN A 84 20.29 -17.79 -13.82
C ASN A 84 19.99 -19.13 -14.47
N ALA A 85 18.81 -19.70 -14.21
CA ALA A 85 18.38 -20.95 -14.80
C ALA A 85 18.35 -20.87 -16.33
N TYR A 86 17.77 -19.80 -16.88
CA TYR A 86 17.78 -19.53 -18.31
C TYR A 86 19.19 -19.50 -18.89
N LYS A 87 20.10 -18.71 -18.30
CA LYS A 87 21.47 -18.55 -18.81
C LYS A 87 22.25 -19.87 -18.91
N HIS A 88 21.93 -20.84 -18.08
CA HIS A 88 22.66 -22.12 -18.01
C HIS A 88 21.94 -23.24 -18.76
N ASN A 89 20.61 -23.21 -18.86
CA ASN A 89 19.83 -24.35 -19.35
C ASN A 89 19.17 -24.09 -20.71
N ILE A 90 19.01 -22.85 -21.17
CA ILE A 90 18.48 -22.65 -22.53
C ILE A 90 19.55 -22.98 -23.57
N VAL A 91 19.22 -23.90 -24.48
CA VAL A 91 20.11 -24.24 -25.60
C VAL A 91 20.13 -23.08 -26.59
N THR A 92 21.31 -22.71 -27.10
CA THR A 92 21.50 -21.56 -28.00
C THR A 92 20.57 -21.57 -29.22
N SER A 93 20.25 -22.75 -29.76
CA SER A 93 19.35 -22.91 -30.91
C SER A 93 17.89 -22.56 -30.63
N ARG A 94 17.50 -22.39 -29.35
CA ARG A 94 16.13 -22.04 -28.93
C ARG A 94 15.98 -20.57 -28.57
N LEU A 95 17.08 -19.84 -28.45
CA LEU A 95 17.07 -18.42 -28.12
C LEU A 95 16.27 -17.64 -29.15
N GLY A 96 15.31 -16.83 -28.69
CA GLY A 96 14.48 -16.00 -29.56
C GLY A 96 13.33 -16.73 -30.27
N ILE A 97 13.25 -18.06 -30.14
CA ILE A 97 12.15 -18.89 -30.66
C ILE A 97 11.24 -19.36 -29.52
N PHE A 98 11.84 -19.80 -28.41
CA PHE A 98 11.13 -20.27 -27.21
C PHE A 98 11.21 -19.25 -26.08
N ARG A 99 10.15 -19.22 -25.27
CA ARG A 99 10.12 -18.54 -23.98
C ARG A 99 10.52 -19.54 -22.91
N TYR A 100 11.35 -19.10 -21.97
CA TYR A 100 11.84 -19.96 -20.89
C TYR A 100 10.93 -19.82 -19.68
N LEU A 101 10.35 -20.94 -19.27
CA LEU A 101 9.55 -21.06 -18.06
C LEU A 101 10.35 -21.83 -17.01
N LEU A 102 10.58 -21.19 -15.86
CA LEU A 102 11.02 -21.91 -14.66
C LEU A 102 9.79 -22.24 -13.79
N PHE A 103 9.52 -23.51 -13.63
CA PHE A 103 8.36 -24.00 -12.91
C PHE A 103 8.71 -24.31 -11.45
N TYR A 104 7.92 -23.78 -10.50
CA TYR A 104 8.07 -24.07 -9.08
C TYR A 104 6.92 -24.93 -8.54
N THR A 105 7.22 -25.80 -7.59
CA THR A 105 6.19 -26.61 -6.89
C THR A 105 5.44 -25.79 -5.84
N THR A 106 6.07 -24.77 -5.26
CA THR A 106 5.52 -23.87 -4.24
C THR A 106 6.04 -22.44 -4.43
N GLY A 107 5.39 -21.46 -3.78
CA GLY A 107 5.82 -20.06 -3.80
C GLY A 107 5.05 -19.17 -4.78
N GLY A 108 5.51 -17.94 -4.93
CA GLY A 108 4.92 -16.95 -5.83
C GLY A 108 5.44 -17.06 -7.27
N ALA A 109 5.15 -16.03 -8.06
CA ALA A 109 5.64 -15.91 -9.41
C ALA A 109 6.47 -14.63 -9.61
N SER A 110 7.25 -14.63 -10.68
CA SER A 110 8.08 -13.52 -11.08
C SER A 110 8.34 -13.59 -12.57
N GLN A 111 8.13 -12.47 -13.23
CA GLN A 111 8.70 -12.21 -14.53
C GLN A 111 10.20 -11.90 -14.42
N GLY A 112 10.98 -12.39 -15.39
CA GLY A 112 12.28 -11.80 -15.77
C GLY A 112 12.18 -11.06 -17.11
N PRO A 113 13.22 -10.37 -17.58
CA PRO A 113 13.15 -9.56 -18.79
C PRO A 113 12.66 -10.35 -20.01
N GLY A 114 11.50 -9.96 -20.57
CA GLY A 114 10.89 -10.38 -21.85
C GLY A 114 10.65 -11.88 -22.04
N TRP A 115 11.70 -12.68 -22.02
CA TRP A 115 11.73 -14.10 -22.41
C TRP A 115 11.55 -15.08 -21.26
N LEU A 116 11.58 -14.55 -20.04
CA LEU A 116 11.73 -15.32 -18.83
C LEU A 116 10.49 -15.15 -17.99
N LEU A 117 9.92 -16.26 -17.59
CA LEU A 117 8.85 -16.27 -16.63
C LEU A 117 9.06 -17.41 -15.64
N ALA A 118 8.56 -17.22 -14.44
CA ALA A 118 8.56 -18.26 -13.45
C ALA A 118 7.33 -18.16 -12.58
N PHE A 119 6.68 -19.29 -12.34
CA PHE A 119 5.46 -19.33 -11.57
C PHE A 119 5.28 -20.68 -10.90
N ASN A 120 4.38 -20.72 -9.93
CA ASN A 120 3.94 -21.97 -9.36
C ASN A 120 3.00 -22.70 -10.32
N GLY A 121 3.11 -24.02 -10.34
CA GLY A 121 2.38 -24.84 -11.30
C GLY A 121 0.91 -25.11 -11.03
N HIS A 122 0.46 -24.79 -9.82
CA HIS A 122 -0.86 -25.18 -9.34
C HIS A 122 -1.93 -24.13 -9.62
N ASP A 123 -1.52 -22.90 -9.99
CA ASP A 123 -2.44 -21.82 -10.33
C ASP A 123 -2.31 -21.42 -11.81
N GLY A 124 -3.33 -21.78 -12.58
CA GLY A 124 -3.39 -21.44 -13.99
C GLY A 124 -3.62 -19.95 -14.28
N TYR A 125 -4.16 -19.18 -13.33
CA TYR A 125 -4.30 -17.71 -13.47
C TYR A 125 -2.95 -17.03 -13.32
N ILE A 126 -2.20 -17.36 -12.26
CA ILE A 126 -0.83 -16.86 -12.06
C ILE A 126 0.02 -17.24 -13.28
N SER A 127 -0.06 -18.49 -13.73
CA SER A 127 0.65 -18.95 -14.93
C SER A 127 0.36 -18.09 -16.15
N ALA A 128 -0.90 -17.74 -16.33
CA ALA A 128 -1.34 -16.95 -17.47
C ALA A 128 -0.95 -15.47 -17.36
N HIS A 129 -1.10 -14.88 -16.17
CA HIS A 129 -0.66 -13.52 -15.85
C HIS A 129 0.83 -13.33 -16.15
N GLU A 130 1.66 -14.24 -15.64
CA GLU A 130 3.12 -14.17 -15.76
C GLU A 130 3.60 -14.45 -17.20
N THR A 131 2.81 -15.21 -17.97
CA THR A 131 3.09 -15.35 -19.39
C THR A 131 2.76 -14.07 -20.17
N GLY A 132 1.73 -13.31 -19.77
CA GLY A 132 1.37 -12.04 -20.42
C GLY A 132 2.47 -11.00 -20.26
N HIS A 133 3.08 -10.97 -19.07
CA HIS A 133 4.31 -10.27 -18.77
C HIS A 133 5.45 -10.56 -19.76
N SER A 134 5.66 -11.83 -20.11
CA SER A 134 6.64 -12.20 -21.14
C SER A 134 6.30 -11.63 -22.53
N LEU A 135 5.01 -11.39 -22.80
CA LEU A 135 4.49 -10.83 -24.04
C LEU A 135 4.41 -9.29 -24.00
N TRP A 136 5.23 -8.65 -23.17
CA TRP A 136 5.31 -7.19 -22.98
C TRP A 136 4.10 -6.53 -22.33
N LEU A 137 3.17 -7.29 -21.74
CA LEU A 137 2.10 -6.69 -20.95
C LEU A 137 2.60 -6.36 -19.53
N GLY A 138 2.25 -5.19 -19.02
CA GLY A 138 2.37 -4.80 -17.61
C GLY A 138 0.99 -4.58 -17.00
N HIS A 139 0.92 -4.23 -15.71
CA HIS A 139 -0.35 -3.92 -15.05
C HIS A 139 -0.96 -2.61 -15.59
N SER A 140 -0.15 -1.74 -16.18
CA SER A 140 -0.52 -0.48 -16.82
C SER A 140 -0.22 -0.40 -18.33
N ALA A 141 -0.60 -1.40 -19.12
CA ALA A 141 -0.34 -1.46 -20.57
C ALA A 141 1.07 -1.98 -20.89
N PRO A 142 1.79 -1.60 -21.97
CA PRO A 142 3.10 -2.17 -22.25
C PRO A 142 4.11 -1.98 -21.11
N ILE A 143 4.80 -3.07 -20.76
CA ILE A 143 5.88 -3.04 -19.78
C ILE A 143 7.00 -2.08 -20.23
N HIS A 144 7.65 -1.42 -19.27
CA HIS A 144 8.76 -0.49 -19.47
C HIS A 144 8.44 0.80 -20.23
N LEU A 145 7.17 1.21 -20.33
CA LEU A 145 6.86 2.58 -20.72
C LEU A 145 7.34 3.55 -19.62
N PRO A 146 8.20 4.55 -19.92
CA PRO A 146 8.79 5.44 -18.92
C PRO A 146 7.79 6.29 -18.11
N ILE A 147 6.52 6.26 -18.48
CA ILE A 147 5.49 7.22 -18.06
C ILE A 147 4.33 6.54 -17.31
N ALA A 148 4.22 5.21 -17.35
CA ALA A 148 3.11 4.51 -16.73
C ALA A 148 3.49 4.07 -15.32
N ALA A 149 2.89 4.70 -14.31
CA ALA A 149 2.75 4.04 -13.03
C ALA A 149 2.03 2.71 -13.27
N ASP A 150 2.70 1.60 -12.98
CA ASP A 150 2.15 0.24 -12.99
C ASP A 150 1.20 0.09 -11.80
N VAL A 151 -0.01 0.62 -11.96
CA VAL A 151 -1.07 0.59 -10.96
C VAL A 151 -1.93 -0.62 -11.28
N ASN A 152 -1.92 -1.59 -10.38
CA ASN A 152 -2.83 -2.72 -10.44
C ASN A 152 -4.23 -2.30 -9.90
N CYS A 153 -5.23 -3.16 -10.02
CA CYS A 153 -6.61 -2.89 -9.59
C CYS A 153 -7.30 -1.70 -10.27
N LYS A 154 -6.99 -1.39 -11.52
CA LYS A 154 -7.70 -0.36 -12.30
C LYS A 154 -9.12 -0.81 -12.64
N PRO A 155 -10.21 -0.21 -12.14
CA PRO A 155 -11.56 -0.69 -12.47
C PRO A 155 -11.82 -0.62 -13.98
N ASN A 156 -11.24 0.36 -14.67
CA ASN A 156 -11.41 0.55 -16.10
C ASN A 156 -10.53 -0.33 -17.00
N TYR A 157 -9.77 -1.29 -16.45
CA TYR A 157 -8.88 -2.16 -17.23
C TYR A 157 -9.15 -3.63 -16.92
N ALA A 158 -10.19 -4.18 -17.55
CA ALA A 158 -10.60 -5.57 -17.42
C ALA A 158 -9.65 -6.53 -18.16
N SER A 159 -8.43 -6.66 -17.62
CA SER A 159 -7.36 -7.50 -18.14
C SER A 159 -6.85 -8.44 -17.07
N ILE A 160 -6.37 -9.61 -17.48
CA ILE A 160 -5.65 -10.53 -16.61
C ILE A 160 -4.42 -9.88 -15.96
N MET A 161 -3.84 -8.83 -16.57
CA MET A 161 -2.74 -8.08 -15.97
C MET A 161 -3.18 -7.25 -14.74
N ASN A 162 -4.46 -7.24 -14.44
CA ASN A 162 -5.03 -6.48 -13.36
C ASN A 162 -5.52 -7.45 -12.27
N TYR A 163 -5.00 -7.30 -11.04
CA TYR A 163 -5.36 -8.18 -9.92
C TYR A 163 -6.84 -8.15 -9.54
N ALA A 164 -7.59 -7.12 -9.96
CA ALA A 164 -9.04 -7.11 -9.79
C ALA A 164 -9.79 -8.05 -10.76
N PHE A 165 -9.12 -8.62 -11.77
CA PHE A 165 -9.72 -9.33 -12.89
C PHE A 165 -8.96 -10.59 -13.31
N THR A 166 -8.60 -11.43 -12.35
CA THR A 166 -7.73 -12.60 -12.57
C THR A 166 -8.26 -13.62 -13.59
N ASP A 167 -9.54 -13.57 -13.98
CA ASP A 167 -10.20 -14.53 -14.88
C ASP A 167 -10.86 -13.93 -16.14
N THR A 168 -10.68 -12.65 -16.43
CA THR A 168 -11.42 -11.97 -17.51
C THR A 168 -10.75 -12.04 -18.89
N GLY A 169 -9.50 -12.48 -19.00
CA GLY A 169 -8.77 -12.48 -20.28
C GLY A 169 -8.17 -11.10 -20.60
N PHE A 170 -8.14 -10.67 -21.85
CA PHE A 170 -7.43 -9.45 -22.27
C PHE A 170 -8.37 -8.25 -22.48
N SER A 171 -7.89 -7.04 -22.16
CA SER A 171 -8.63 -5.82 -22.51
C SER A 171 -8.44 -5.47 -23.98
N ASP A 172 -9.48 -4.99 -24.65
CA ASP A 172 -9.41 -4.43 -26.00
C ASP A 172 -9.51 -2.90 -26.03
N GLY A 173 -9.53 -2.26 -24.86
CA GLY A 173 -9.46 -0.81 -24.71
C GLY A 173 -10.73 -0.03 -25.06
N VAL A 174 -11.88 -0.70 -25.22
CA VAL A 174 -13.14 -0.04 -25.65
C VAL A 174 -14.18 0.00 -24.52
N GLY A 175 -14.99 1.06 -24.49
CA GLY A 175 -16.23 1.13 -23.69
C GLY A 175 -16.06 1.62 -22.26
N VAL A 176 -14.85 1.96 -21.82
CA VAL A 176 -14.59 2.47 -20.47
C VAL A 176 -13.66 3.69 -20.53
N PRO A 177 -14.00 4.81 -19.87
CA PRO A 177 -13.18 6.02 -19.91
C PRO A 177 -11.86 5.85 -19.16
N SER A 178 -10.88 6.68 -19.52
CA SER A 178 -9.68 6.89 -18.71
C SER A 178 -10.05 7.55 -17.39
N LEU A 179 -9.31 7.24 -16.33
CA LEU A 179 -9.55 7.77 -14.99
C LEU A 179 -8.31 8.54 -14.52
N ASN A 180 -8.52 9.58 -13.72
CA ASN A 180 -7.46 10.30 -13.02
C ASN A 180 -7.91 10.54 -11.58
N ASN A 181 -7.24 9.91 -10.63
CA ASN A 181 -7.57 9.92 -9.21
C ASN A 181 -7.57 11.32 -8.58
N ALA A 182 -6.90 12.30 -9.19
CA ALA A 182 -6.91 13.69 -8.73
C ALA A 182 -8.12 14.50 -9.23
N ARG A 183 -8.90 13.99 -10.19
CA ARG A 183 -9.98 14.75 -10.86
C ARG A 183 -11.12 13.87 -11.39
N LEU A 184 -11.66 12.98 -10.56
CA LEU A 184 -12.75 12.08 -10.96
C LEU A 184 -14.10 12.81 -10.98
N VAL A 185 -14.89 12.63 -12.04
CA VAL A 185 -16.27 13.11 -12.08
C VAL A 185 -17.18 12.04 -11.48
N GLU A 186 -18.10 12.42 -10.57
CA GLU A 186 -19.03 11.48 -9.94
C GLU A 186 -20.35 11.40 -10.68
N SER A 187 -21.02 12.53 -10.89
CA SER A 187 -22.35 12.56 -11.54
C SER A 187 -22.30 12.28 -13.04
N ASN A 188 -23.16 11.36 -13.50
CA ASN A 188 -23.28 10.95 -14.91
C ASN A 188 -21.93 10.57 -15.54
N SER A 189 -21.05 9.97 -14.75
CA SER A 189 -19.67 9.70 -15.14
C SER A 189 -19.54 8.48 -16.04
N ILE A 190 -20.46 7.52 -15.91
CA ILE A 190 -20.52 6.28 -16.68
C ILE A 190 -21.83 6.25 -17.47
N ASP A 191 -21.81 5.71 -18.69
CA ASP A 191 -23.04 5.45 -19.45
C ASP A 191 -23.90 4.42 -18.69
N PRO A 192 -25.16 4.73 -18.30
CA PRO A 192 -26.06 3.78 -17.66
C PRO A 192 -26.29 2.48 -18.44
N ALA A 193 -26.09 2.49 -19.76
CA ALA A 193 -26.18 1.30 -20.60
C ALA A 193 -25.00 0.34 -20.41
N ASN A 194 -23.87 0.79 -19.84
CA ASN A 194 -22.71 -0.05 -19.55
C ASN A 194 -22.87 -0.79 -18.22
N THR A 195 -23.87 -1.67 -18.14
CA THR A 195 -24.20 -2.41 -16.91
C THR A 195 -23.04 -3.26 -16.41
N GLN A 196 -22.23 -3.82 -17.31
CA GLN A 196 -21.07 -4.65 -16.96
C GLN A 196 -20.02 -3.86 -16.18
N PHE A 197 -19.72 -2.62 -16.58
CA PHE A 197 -18.76 -1.80 -15.84
C PHE A 197 -19.33 -1.32 -14.50
N LEU A 198 -20.62 -0.99 -14.46
CA LEU A 198 -21.31 -0.68 -13.19
C LEU A 198 -21.30 -1.87 -12.22
N ASP A 199 -21.50 -3.09 -12.72
CA ASP A 199 -21.43 -4.31 -11.92
C ASP A 199 -20.04 -4.52 -11.32
N VAL A 200 -18.97 -4.23 -12.07
CA VAL A 200 -17.58 -4.28 -11.58
C VAL A 200 -17.36 -3.27 -10.47
N LEU A 201 -17.76 -2.01 -10.69
CA LEU A 201 -17.59 -0.95 -9.71
C LEU A 201 -18.36 -1.24 -8.40
N GLU A 202 -19.57 -1.80 -8.49
CA GLU A 202 -20.39 -2.11 -7.33
C GLU A 202 -19.93 -3.40 -6.62
N ASN A 203 -19.63 -4.48 -7.35
CA ASN A 203 -19.38 -5.79 -6.73
C ASN A 203 -17.90 -6.04 -6.38
N ASN A 204 -16.97 -5.59 -7.23
CA ASN A 204 -15.54 -5.85 -7.02
C ASN A 204 -14.90 -4.71 -6.22
N PHE A 205 -15.31 -3.47 -6.50
CA PHE A 205 -14.76 -2.28 -5.86
C PHE A 205 -15.65 -1.74 -4.74
N LEU A 206 -16.88 -2.22 -4.58
CA LEU A 206 -17.81 -1.78 -3.52
C LEU A 206 -18.16 -0.28 -3.57
N TYR A 207 -18.16 0.35 -4.75
CA TYR A 207 -18.61 1.73 -4.89
C TYR A 207 -20.13 1.83 -4.81
N TRP A 208 -20.63 2.94 -4.26
CA TRP A 208 -22.04 3.27 -4.39
C TRP A 208 -22.31 3.88 -5.76
N ILE A 209 -23.34 3.37 -6.43
CA ILE A 209 -23.67 3.74 -7.81
C ILE A 209 -25.16 4.07 -7.92
N ASP A 210 -25.47 5.20 -8.55
CA ASP A 210 -26.81 5.42 -9.09
C ASP A 210 -26.86 4.87 -10.52
N ARG A 211 -27.35 3.62 -10.66
CA ARG A 211 -27.43 2.93 -11.95
C ARG A 211 -28.33 3.62 -12.97
N LYS A 212 -29.25 4.49 -12.55
CA LYS A 212 -30.14 5.21 -13.48
C LYS A 212 -29.40 6.32 -14.21
N THR A 213 -28.51 7.02 -13.51
CA THR A 213 -27.74 8.15 -14.05
C THR A 213 -26.31 7.76 -14.41
N GLY A 214 -25.83 6.62 -13.93
CA GLY A 214 -24.43 6.20 -14.07
C GLY A 214 -23.50 7.04 -13.20
N SER A 215 -24.00 7.54 -12.08
CA SER A 215 -23.20 8.29 -11.11
C SER A 215 -22.48 7.33 -10.16
N VAL A 216 -21.24 7.66 -9.79
CA VAL A 216 -20.38 6.83 -8.94
C VAL A 216 -19.80 7.70 -7.83
N ASP A 217 -19.96 7.28 -6.58
CA ASP A 217 -19.39 7.95 -5.40
C ASP A 217 -17.94 7.47 -5.24
N TRP A 218 -17.02 8.14 -5.94
CA TRP A 218 -15.61 7.75 -5.98
C TRP A 218 -14.92 8.01 -4.65
N ASN A 219 -15.26 9.11 -3.97
CA ASN A 219 -14.65 9.50 -2.70
C ASN A 219 -15.34 8.87 -1.47
N ARG A 220 -16.43 8.12 -1.67
CA ARG A 220 -17.18 7.40 -0.64
C ARG A 220 -17.65 8.30 0.50
N ASP A 221 -17.99 9.56 0.18
CA ASP A 221 -18.48 10.53 1.15
C ASP A 221 -20.00 10.43 1.39
N GLY A 222 -20.67 9.54 0.65
CA GLY A 222 -22.09 9.27 0.74
C GLY A 222 -22.95 10.22 -0.12
N PHE A 223 -22.33 11.01 -1.00
CA PHE A 223 -23.00 11.92 -1.92
C PHE A 223 -22.36 11.83 -3.30
N PHE A 224 -23.09 12.22 -4.35
CA PHE A 224 -22.51 12.44 -5.67
C PHE A 224 -22.21 13.93 -5.83
N ALA A 225 -20.97 14.27 -6.17
CA ALA A 225 -20.58 15.62 -6.53
C ALA A 225 -21.42 16.12 -7.73
N PRO A 226 -21.84 17.40 -7.75
CA PRO A 226 -22.58 17.99 -8.86
C PRO A 226 -21.94 17.76 -10.24
N ASN A 227 -22.76 17.81 -11.29
CA ASN A 227 -22.28 17.68 -12.67
C ASN A 227 -21.08 18.59 -12.95
N TYR A 228 -20.06 18.02 -13.60
CA TYR A 228 -18.78 18.67 -13.95
C TYR A 228 -17.87 19.05 -12.77
N GLN A 229 -18.27 18.80 -11.53
CA GLN A 229 -17.34 18.87 -10.40
C GLN A 229 -16.53 17.60 -10.31
N THR A 230 -15.26 17.77 -9.97
CA THR A 230 -14.33 16.66 -9.80
C THR A 230 -13.98 16.47 -8.35
N VAL A 231 -13.89 15.21 -7.92
CA VAL A 231 -13.41 14.81 -6.60
C VAL A 231 -12.01 14.20 -6.69
N ARG A 232 -11.32 14.20 -5.55
CA ARG A 232 -10.05 13.49 -5.37
C ARG A 232 -10.34 12.16 -4.68
N ALA A 233 -10.08 11.05 -5.35
CA ALA A 233 -10.26 9.74 -4.77
C ALA A 233 -9.35 8.70 -5.42
N TYR A 234 -9.01 7.66 -4.66
CA TYR A 234 -8.30 6.51 -5.19
C TYR A 234 -9.31 5.53 -5.80
N ALA A 235 -9.56 5.63 -7.12
CA ALA A 235 -10.56 4.81 -7.80
C ALA A 235 -10.12 3.35 -8.03
N ASN A 236 -8.84 3.04 -7.87
CA ASN A 236 -8.29 1.70 -8.01
C ASN A 236 -8.28 0.91 -6.69
N PHE A 237 -9.09 1.36 -5.72
CA PHE A 237 -9.14 0.73 -4.41
C PHE A 237 -10.06 -0.49 -4.44
N GLN A 238 -9.50 -1.69 -4.47
CA GLN A 238 -10.26 -2.93 -4.29
C GLN A 238 -10.14 -3.41 -2.84
N PRO A 239 -11.24 -3.37 -2.05
CA PRO A 239 -11.25 -3.90 -0.69
C PRO A 239 -10.81 -5.38 -0.66
N GLY A 240 -9.93 -5.74 0.28
CA GLY A 240 -9.38 -7.10 0.40
C GLY A 240 -8.41 -7.52 -0.71
N GLY A 241 -8.18 -6.68 -1.73
CA GLY A 241 -7.26 -6.96 -2.82
C GLY A 241 -5.82 -6.50 -2.55
N ASP A 242 -4.89 -7.03 -3.36
CA ASP A 242 -3.44 -6.79 -3.25
C ASP A 242 -3.00 -5.57 -4.09
N CYS A 243 -3.77 -4.50 -4.01
CA CYS A 243 -3.60 -3.35 -4.89
C CYS A 243 -2.40 -2.48 -4.48
N GLU A 244 -1.35 -2.44 -5.30
CA GLU A 244 -0.15 -1.62 -5.15
C GLU A 244 -0.45 -0.15 -5.44
N PHE A 245 -0.98 0.56 -4.43
CA PHE A 245 -1.42 1.94 -4.62
C PHE A 245 -0.49 3.02 -4.12
N THR A 246 0.33 2.74 -3.10
CA THR A 246 1.16 3.77 -2.45
C THR A 246 2.64 3.72 -2.84
N ARG A 247 3.09 2.77 -3.68
CA ARG A 247 4.52 2.52 -3.95
C ARG A 247 5.26 3.68 -4.59
N TYR A 248 4.55 4.49 -5.38
CA TYR A 248 5.16 5.57 -6.15
C TYR A 248 5.66 6.68 -5.25
N ASN A 249 6.71 7.36 -5.71
CA ASN A 249 7.34 8.50 -5.06
C ASN A 249 8.02 8.18 -3.71
N GLN A 250 8.14 6.90 -3.34
CA GLN A 250 8.78 6.51 -2.08
C GLN A 250 10.28 6.78 -2.07
N ARG A 251 10.82 7.00 -0.87
CA ARG A 251 12.26 7.22 -0.65
C ARG A 251 12.71 6.56 0.65
N SER A 252 13.75 5.73 0.57
CA SER A 252 14.44 5.26 1.77
C SER A 252 15.21 6.39 2.43
N LEU A 253 15.18 6.42 3.76
CA LEU A 253 16.01 7.32 4.54
C LEU A 253 17.44 6.73 4.60
N PRO A 254 18.48 7.49 4.20
CA PRO A 254 19.86 7.00 4.27
C PRO A 254 20.22 6.57 5.69
N ASP A 255 20.82 5.39 5.83
CA ASP A 255 21.35 4.81 7.08
C ASP A 255 20.38 4.64 8.26
N ALA A 256 19.14 5.11 8.15
CA ALA A 256 18.13 5.00 9.19
C ALA A 256 17.48 3.62 9.19
N LYS A 257 17.59 2.91 10.32
CA LYS A 257 17.06 1.55 10.51
C LYS A 257 16.34 1.43 11.83
N SER A 258 15.21 0.74 11.85
CA SER A 258 14.42 0.48 13.04
C SER A 258 13.67 -0.85 12.96
N ALA A 259 13.41 -1.45 14.12
CA ALA A 259 12.53 -2.60 14.30
C ALA A 259 11.26 -2.23 15.08
N SER A 260 10.98 -0.92 15.23
CA SER A 260 9.77 -0.39 15.88
C SER A 260 9.01 0.55 14.95
N THR A 261 7.84 1.02 15.39
CA THR A 261 7.07 2.02 14.64
C THR A 261 7.82 3.36 14.67
N PRO A 262 8.16 3.96 13.52
CA PRO A 262 8.76 5.30 13.48
C PRO A 262 7.68 6.36 13.74
N SER A 263 8.08 7.63 13.78
CA SER A 263 7.13 8.75 13.91
C SER A 263 7.51 9.92 13.00
N LEU A 264 6.50 10.61 12.48
CA LEU A 264 6.65 11.69 11.51
C LEU A 264 6.00 12.97 12.04
N VAL A 265 6.75 14.07 12.05
CA VAL A 265 6.25 15.37 12.50
C VAL A 265 6.76 16.48 11.59
N ARG A 266 5.99 17.57 11.46
CA ARG A 266 6.48 18.80 10.83
C ARG A 266 6.65 19.89 11.88
N ILE A 267 7.76 20.61 11.84
CA ILE A 267 8.01 21.77 12.70
C ILE A 267 8.64 22.86 11.85
N SER A 268 8.06 24.05 11.90
CA SER A 268 8.51 25.22 11.14
C SER A 268 8.68 24.89 9.65
N GLY A 269 7.67 24.23 9.07
CA GLY A 269 7.64 23.80 7.67
C GLY A 269 8.50 22.57 7.33
N THR A 270 9.38 22.13 8.22
CA THR A 270 10.35 21.05 7.96
C THR A 270 9.84 19.71 8.50
N LEU A 271 9.91 18.66 7.68
CA LEU A 271 9.58 17.30 8.10
C LEU A 271 10.74 16.65 8.84
N TYR A 272 10.41 15.96 9.92
CA TYR A 272 11.30 15.18 10.76
C TYR A 272 10.78 13.76 10.89
N ALA A 273 11.67 12.79 10.70
CA ALA A 273 11.40 11.37 10.88
C ALA A 273 12.15 10.84 12.10
N PHE A 274 11.43 10.58 13.19
CA PHE A 274 11.99 10.01 14.42
C PHE A 274 11.88 8.48 14.40
N HIS A 275 12.86 7.80 14.99
CA HIS A 275 12.85 6.34 15.13
C HIS A 275 13.78 5.89 16.26
N THR A 276 13.49 4.73 16.85
CA THR A 276 14.47 4.01 17.67
C THR A 276 15.34 3.16 16.76
N ASP A 277 16.67 3.29 16.86
CA ASP A 277 17.60 2.44 16.13
C ASP A 277 17.70 1.01 16.69
N LEU A 278 18.48 0.17 16.02
CA LEU A 278 18.66 -1.23 16.43
C LEU A 278 19.45 -1.40 17.74
N ASN A 279 20.02 -0.32 18.28
CA ASN A 279 20.70 -0.29 19.58
C ASN A 279 19.83 0.34 20.68
N GLY A 280 18.57 0.69 20.37
CA GLY A 280 17.64 1.25 21.34
C GLY A 280 17.77 2.75 21.60
N ASN A 281 18.49 3.50 20.76
CA ASN A 281 18.57 4.96 20.88
C ASN A 281 17.56 5.64 19.96
N VAL A 282 16.99 6.75 20.41
CA VAL A 282 16.12 7.57 19.56
C VAL A 282 16.99 8.46 18.66
N ASN A 283 16.73 8.39 17.36
CA ASN A 283 17.39 9.20 16.34
C ASN A 283 16.34 9.91 15.48
N TYR A 284 16.76 10.90 14.70
CA TYR A 284 15.91 11.59 13.75
C TYR A 284 16.61 11.90 12.44
N SER A 285 15.87 11.96 11.35
CA SER A 285 16.33 12.44 10.05
C SER A 285 15.50 13.65 9.63
N VAL A 286 16.13 14.57 8.89
CA VAL A 286 15.51 15.83 8.46
C VAL A 286 15.27 15.83 6.96
N SER A 287 14.09 16.24 6.53
CA SER A 287 13.78 16.40 5.11
C SER A 287 14.55 17.58 4.52
N THR A 288 15.08 17.41 3.30
CA THR A 288 15.76 18.48 2.55
C THR A 288 14.89 19.09 1.45
N SER A 289 13.60 18.73 1.38
CA SER A 289 12.67 19.12 0.31
C SER A 289 11.23 19.30 0.79
N ASP A 290 10.38 19.82 -0.09
CA ASP A 290 8.93 20.01 0.12
C ASP A 290 8.09 18.76 -0.19
N TRP A 291 8.66 17.81 -0.96
CA TRP A 291 8.02 16.58 -1.42
C TRP A 291 6.76 16.81 -2.26
N ASN A 292 6.76 17.87 -3.05
CA ASN A 292 5.74 18.07 -4.07
C ASN A 292 6.05 17.14 -5.25
N CYS A 293 5.55 15.91 -5.23
CA CYS A 293 5.84 14.89 -6.23
C CYS A 293 4.70 14.85 -7.26
N PRO A 294 4.65 15.72 -8.29
CA PRO A 294 3.45 15.92 -9.09
C PRO A 294 3.06 14.66 -9.87
N LYS A 295 4.04 14.01 -10.50
CA LYS A 295 3.85 12.80 -11.29
C LYS A 295 4.33 11.57 -10.51
N PRO A 296 3.70 10.40 -10.71
CA PRO A 296 4.27 9.14 -10.25
C PRO A 296 5.67 8.93 -10.82
N ALA A 297 6.62 8.60 -9.95
CA ALA A 297 7.94 8.13 -10.31
C ALA A 297 8.39 7.06 -9.32
N PRO A 298 9.41 6.24 -9.63
CA PRO A 298 9.97 5.29 -8.66
C PRO A 298 10.46 6.00 -7.38
N HIS A 299 10.94 7.24 -7.53
CA HIS A 299 11.34 8.13 -6.45
C HIS A 299 10.87 9.55 -6.74
N CYS A 300 10.56 10.31 -5.69
CA CYS A 300 10.31 11.74 -5.85
C CYS A 300 11.59 12.48 -6.25
N ASN A 301 11.65 12.99 -7.48
CA ASN A 301 12.85 13.63 -8.03
C ASN A 301 13.24 14.88 -7.21
N GLY A 302 14.54 15.05 -6.96
CA GLY A 302 15.07 16.20 -6.21
C GLY A 302 14.74 16.21 -4.71
N SER A 303 14.06 15.18 -4.20
CA SER A 303 13.70 15.07 -2.79
C SER A 303 14.61 14.08 -2.06
N SER A 304 15.04 14.43 -0.85
CA SER A 304 15.91 13.59 -0.04
C SER A 304 15.75 13.83 1.46
N TRP A 305 16.31 12.88 2.23
CA TRP A 305 16.48 12.97 3.67
C TRP A 305 17.97 13.08 3.99
N GLY A 306 18.30 13.86 5.02
CA GLY A 306 19.63 13.84 5.62
C GLY A 306 19.89 12.53 6.38
N PRO A 307 21.15 12.25 6.75
CA PRO A 307 21.48 11.11 7.60
C PRO A 307 20.82 11.23 8.98
N PRO A 308 20.69 10.12 9.74
CA PRO A 308 20.15 10.15 11.09
C PRO A 308 21.09 10.89 12.04
N HIS A 309 20.49 11.68 12.93
CA HIS A 309 21.14 12.39 14.03
C HIS A 309 20.64 11.82 15.36
N SER A 310 21.51 11.72 16.36
CA SER A 310 21.10 11.27 17.69
C SER A 310 20.33 12.36 18.43
N THR A 311 19.31 11.94 19.18
CA THR A 311 18.67 12.81 20.17
C THR A 311 19.35 12.70 21.54
N ASP A 312 20.30 11.77 21.73
CA ASP A 312 20.83 11.31 23.03
C ASP A 312 19.78 10.70 23.98
N MET A 313 18.57 10.36 23.51
CA MET A 313 17.55 9.70 24.33
C MET A 313 17.58 8.18 24.17
N LYS A 314 17.18 7.50 25.25
CA LYS A 314 16.90 6.05 25.25
C LYS A 314 15.46 5.79 24.83
N GLY A 315 15.25 4.68 24.13
CA GLY A 315 13.96 4.34 23.56
C GLY A 315 13.88 2.88 23.14
N GLU A 316 14.50 1.98 23.90
CA GLU A 316 14.62 0.55 23.58
C GLU A 316 13.28 -0.13 23.26
N GLN A 317 12.17 0.32 23.87
CA GLN A 317 10.82 -0.18 23.59
C GLN A 317 10.11 0.64 22.49
N GLY A 318 10.60 1.85 22.24
CA GLY A 318 10.29 2.70 21.10
C GLY A 318 9.98 4.15 21.47
N SER A 319 9.49 4.92 20.50
CA SER A 319 9.23 6.36 20.68
C SER A 319 8.02 6.83 19.89
N ASP A 320 7.46 7.97 20.30
CA ASP A 320 6.52 8.74 19.52
C ASP A 320 6.83 10.24 19.55
N VAL A 321 6.38 11.00 18.54
CA VAL A 321 6.58 12.45 18.47
C VAL A 321 5.31 13.17 18.04
N GLU A 322 5.06 14.33 18.66
CA GLU A 322 4.01 15.24 18.21
C GLU A 322 4.47 16.70 18.18
N LYS A 323 3.79 17.48 17.35
CA LYS A 323 3.99 18.94 17.31
C LYS A 323 3.28 19.58 18.51
N VAL A 324 4.02 20.40 19.26
CA VAL A 324 3.47 21.27 20.31
C VAL A 324 3.82 22.72 20.01
N THR A 325 2.90 23.65 20.27
CA THR A 325 3.17 25.08 20.19
C THR A 325 3.19 25.66 21.59
N ILE A 326 4.36 26.13 22.04
CA ILE A 326 4.54 26.73 23.36
C ILE A 326 4.86 28.20 23.17
N ARG A 327 3.99 29.09 23.66
CA ARG A 327 4.18 30.56 23.54
C ARG A 327 4.45 30.99 22.07
N GLY A 328 3.74 30.38 21.13
CA GLY A 328 3.86 30.67 19.70
C GLY A 328 5.06 30.04 18.99
N ILE A 329 5.88 29.24 19.69
CA ILE A 329 7.02 28.54 19.11
C ILE A 329 6.66 27.07 18.92
N GLU A 330 6.73 26.58 17.68
CA GLU A 330 6.56 25.17 17.37
C GLU A 330 7.76 24.34 17.84
N LYS A 331 7.47 23.19 18.43
CA LYS A 331 8.45 22.22 18.94
C LYS A 331 7.99 20.79 18.65
N ALA A 332 8.93 19.85 18.66
CA ALA A 332 8.64 18.42 18.80
C ALA A 332 8.61 18.08 20.27
N LEU A 333 7.57 17.38 20.72
CA LEU A 333 7.57 16.62 21.95
C LEU A 333 7.86 15.16 21.62
N VAL A 334 9.05 14.68 21.97
CA VAL A 334 9.46 13.29 21.79
C VAL A 334 9.22 12.56 23.10
N ILE A 335 8.44 11.48 23.04
CA ILE A 335 8.20 10.55 24.16
C ILE A 335 8.85 9.22 23.81
N SER A 336 9.57 8.60 24.76
CA SER A 336 10.18 7.28 24.56
C SER A 336 10.03 6.39 25.79
N ILE A 337 10.20 5.09 25.59
CA ILE A 337 10.19 4.10 26.67
C ILE A 337 11.55 3.38 26.67
N ASP A 338 12.24 3.42 27.80
CA ASP A 338 13.54 2.77 27.96
C ASP A 338 13.45 1.26 28.22
N ALA A 339 14.60 0.59 28.33
CA ALA A 339 14.68 -0.85 28.59
C ALA A 339 13.98 -1.31 29.89
N ASN A 340 13.83 -0.43 30.88
CA ASN A 340 13.19 -0.72 32.17
C ASN A 340 11.71 -0.30 32.18
N GLY A 341 11.15 0.11 31.03
CA GLY A 341 9.79 0.57 30.92
C GLY A 341 9.55 1.97 31.47
N LYS A 342 10.59 2.76 31.74
CA LYS A 342 10.41 4.15 32.16
C LYS A 342 10.08 5.02 30.95
N LEU A 343 9.13 5.93 31.14
CA LEU A 343 8.73 6.91 30.15
C LEU A 343 9.59 8.16 30.26
N TRP A 344 10.13 8.61 29.13
CA TRP A 344 10.97 9.80 29.03
C TRP A 344 10.34 10.79 28.06
N GLN A 345 10.57 12.08 28.31
CA GLN A 345 10.18 13.16 27.42
C GLN A 345 11.36 14.07 27.08
N ARG A 346 11.34 14.64 25.88
CA ARG A 346 12.26 15.68 25.47
C ARG A 346 11.61 16.62 24.46
N LEU A 347 11.98 17.90 24.54
CA LEU A 347 11.55 18.90 23.57
C LEU A 347 12.67 19.15 22.56
N MET A 348 12.30 19.34 21.30
CA MET A 348 13.18 19.83 20.23
C MET A 348 12.57 21.07 19.60
N GLN A 349 13.39 22.09 19.30
CA GLN A 349 12.98 23.23 18.49
C GLN A 349 14.08 23.65 17.52
N LYS A 350 13.73 24.44 16.51
CA LYS A 350 14.76 25.19 15.76
C LYS A 350 15.23 26.40 16.57
N ASN A 351 16.53 26.63 16.60
CA ASN A 351 17.10 27.87 17.12
C ASN A 351 17.03 28.99 16.05
N TYR A 352 17.54 30.17 16.38
CA TYR A 352 17.54 31.32 15.46
C TYR A 352 18.30 31.08 14.14
N PHE A 353 19.26 30.16 14.14
CA PHE A 353 20.02 29.78 12.95
C PHE A 353 19.37 28.64 12.16
N GLY A 354 18.20 28.16 12.58
CA GLY A 354 17.50 27.04 11.97
C GLY A 354 18.01 25.66 12.40
N ASN A 355 19.01 25.58 13.30
CA ASN A 355 19.54 24.30 13.79
C ASN A 355 18.65 23.72 14.87
N GLU A 356 18.59 22.39 14.93
CA GLU A 356 17.90 21.63 15.96
C GLU A 356 18.56 21.84 17.32
N LYS A 357 17.75 22.23 18.32
CA LYS A 357 18.14 22.35 19.71
C LYS A 357 17.23 21.46 20.55
N PHE A 358 17.83 20.45 21.17
CA PHE A 358 17.17 19.60 22.16
C PHE A 358 17.31 20.20 23.57
N TYR A 359 16.24 20.12 24.36
CA TYR A 359 16.25 20.44 25.78
C TYR A 359 16.64 19.22 26.61
N ASP A 360 16.83 19.39 27.92
CA ASP A 360 17.13 18.28 28.81
C ASP A 360 16.01 17.23 28.79
N GLU A 361 16.42 15.97 28.74
CA GLU A 361 15.55 14.82 28.90
C GLU A 361 15.01 14.76 30.34
N LYS A 362 13.73 14.40 30.50
CA LYS A 362 13.08 14.27 31.80
C LYS A 362 12.26 12.99 31.87
N GLU A 363 12.37 12.27 32.97
CA GLU A 363 11.47 11.14 33.29
C GLU A 363 10.06 11.68 33.50
N ILE A 364 9.06 10.98 32.94
CA ILE A 364 7.65 11.25 33.21
C ILE A 364 7.33 10.61 34.57
N PRO A 365 7.01 11.41 35.61
CA PRO A 365 6.83 10.87 36.94
C PRO A 365 5.51 10.11 37.07
N GLN A 366 5.44 9.20 38.05
CA GLN A 366 4.21 8.52 38.45
C GLN A 366 3.53 7.77 37.30
N THR A 367 4.32 7.07 36.48
CA THR A 367 3.81 6.12 35.51
C THR A 367 4.15 4.71 35.94
N LEU A 368 3.22 3.77 35.77
CA LEU A 368 3.55 2.35 35.75
C LEU A 368 4.63 2.07 34.70
N GLU A 369 5.44 1.03 34.92
CA GLU A 369 6.36 0.54 33.90
C GLU A 369 5.60 0.22 32.61
N ALA A 370 6.04 0.84 31.52
CA ALA A 370 5.45 0.74 30.21
C ALA A 370 6.16 -0.32 29.36
N VAL A 371 5.42 -0.95 28.46
CA VAL A 371 5.92 -1.92 27.48
C VAL A 371 5.34 -1.63 26.11
N GLY A 372 6.05 -1.99 25.06
CA GLY A 372 5.66 -1.64 23.68
C GLY A 372 5.90 -0.16 23.39
N LEU A 373 5.02 0.45 22.61
CA LEU A 373 5.21 1.78 22.04
C LEU A 373 4.28 2.82 22.72
N PRO A 374 4.79 4.02 23.06
CA PRO A 374 3.91 5.09 23.52
C PRO A 374 3.15 5.68 22.34
N SER A 375 2.04 6.37 22.62
CA SER A 375 1.39 7.26 21.67
C SER A 375 1.01 8.57 22.33
N VAL A 376 1.39 9.67 21.69
CA VAL A 376 1.11 11.02 22.15
C VAL A 376 0.13 11.71 21.20
N ALA A 377 -0.75 12.54 21.76
CA ALA A 377 -1.59 13.46 21.00
C ALA A 377 -1.64 14.82 21.68
N VAL A 378 -1.82 15.87 20.90
CA VAL A 378 -1.73 17.26 21.37
C VAL A 378 -2.93 18.04 20.86
N THR A 379 -3.61 18.80 21.73
CA THR A 379 -4.66 19.73 21.26
C THR A 379 -4.06 20.90 20.50
N GLU A 380 -4.88 21.62 19.76
CA GLU A 380 -4.44 22.88 19.14
C GLU A 380 -4.38 24.02 20.16
N GLY A 381 -3.64 25.09 19.84
CA GLY A 381 -3.55 26.32 20.63
C GLY A 381 -2.17 26.59 21.24
N ILE A 382 -2.06 27.71 21.95
CA ILE A 382 -0.80 28.24 22.51
C ILE A 382 -0.37 27.51 23.81
N ASN A 383 -1.34 26.91 24.50
CA ASN A 383 -1.13 26.09 25.70
C ASN A 383 -1.86 24.77 25.51
N PRO A 384 -1.35 23.90 24.63
CA PRO A 384 -2.07 22.70 24.27
C PRO A 384 -2.07 21.71 25.43
N LYS A 385 -3.16 20.94 25.55
CA LYS A 385 -3.21 19.77 26.41
C LYS A 385 -2.54 18.60 25.70
N ILE A 386 -1.70 17.89 26.43
CA ILE A 386 -1.02 16.70 25.94
C ILE A 386 -1.71 15.47 26.52
N PHE A 387 -1.84 14.46 25.69
CA PHE A 387 -2.38 13.16 26.00
C PHE A 387 -1.32 12.12 25.69
N LEU A 388 -1.19 11.13 26.56
CA LEU A 388 -0.27 10.01 26.38
C LEU A 388 -1.04 8.72 26.66
N THR A 389 -0.92 7.74 25.78
CA THR A 389 -1.32 6.36 26.03
C THR A 389 -0.15 5.41 25.86
N PHE A 390 -0.14 4.33 26.61
CA PHE A 390 0.86 3.27 26.53
C PHE A 390 0.27 1.96 27.06
N ARG A 391 0.94 0.84 26.82
CA ARG A 391 0.61 -0.44 27.46
C ARG A 391 1.45 -0.59 28.72
N GLY A 392 0.82 -0.91 29.84
CA GLY A 392 1.52 -1.23 31.09
C GLY A 392 2.02 -2.66 31.13
N ILE A 393 2.99 -2.95 31.99
CA ILE A 393 3.43 -4.32 32.31
C ILE A 393 2.29 -5.21 32.85
N ASP A 394 1.20 -4.60 33.32
CA ASP A 394 -0.01 -5.28 33.79
C ASP A 394 -0.94 -5.77 32.66
N GLY A 395 -0.58 -5.51 31.40
CA GLY A 395 -1.34 -5.95 30.23
C GLY A 395 -2.55 -5.09 29.89
N TYR A 396 -2.68 -3.90 30.50
CA TYR A 396 -3.74 -2.94 30.20
C TYR A 396 -3.20 -1.68 29.54
N TYR A 397 -4.09 -0.95 28.85
CA TYR A 397 -3.76 0.38 28.37
C TYR A 397 -3.92 1.42 29.47
N HIS A 398 -2.92 2.29 29.57
CA HIS A 398 -2.86 3.42 30.48
C HIS A 398 -2.96 4.73 29.70
N PHE A 399 -3.41 5.76 30.38
CA PHE A 399 -3.65 7.09 29.86
C PHE A 399 -3.18 8.12 30.87
N ASN A 400 -2.42 9.10 30.39
CA ASN A 400 -1.95 10.22 31.18
C ASN A 400 -2.19 11.52 30.40
N THR A 401 -2.30 12.63 31.14
CA THR A 401 -2.40 13.97 30.57
C THR A 401 -1.34 14.90 31.12
N ALA A 402 -0.91 15.84 30.31
CA ALA A 402 -0.04 16.91 30.75
C ALA A 402 -0.52 18.28 30.28
N SER A 403 -0.10 19.30 31.02
CA SER A 403 -0.27 20.69 30.66
C SER A 403 1.04 21.44 30.88
N PHE A 404 1.20 22.55 30.15
CA PHE A 404 2.34 23.43 30.34
C PHE A 404 2.12 24.33 31.56
N GLU A 405 3.11 24.40 32.43
CA GLU A 405 3.16 25.37 33.52
C GLU A 405 3.57 26.76 33.00
N GLY A 406 3.43 27.77 33.86
CA GLY A 406 3.72 29.17 33.52
C GLY A 406 5.16 29.40 33.06
N ASP A 407 6.11 28.52 33.40
CA ASP A 407 7.51 28.56 32.98
C ASP A 407 7.80 27.80 31.67
N GLY A 408 6.80 27.11 31.12
CA GLY A 408 6.90 26.27 29.91
C GLY A 408 7.35 24.83 30.16
N THR A 409 7.46 24.40 31.42
CA THR A 409 7.68 22.99 31.77
C THR A 409 6.39 22.18 31.69
N LEU A 410 6.52 20.86 31.51
CA LEU A 410 5.38 19.96 31.48
C LEU A 410 5.10 19.41 32.87
N LYS A 411 3.84 19.55 33.30
CA LYS A 411 3.30 18.87 34.47
C LYS A 411 2.39 17.73 34.01
N TRP A 412 2.80 16.51 34.32
CA TRP A 412 1.99 15.32 34.12
C TRP A 412 1.07 15.08 35.30
N ASP A 413 -0.12 14.56 35.00
CA ASP A 413 -1.04 14.01 35.98
C ASP A 413 -0.60 12.59 36.37
N THR A 414 -1.34 11.98 37.30
CA THR A 414 -1.17 10.56 37.63
C THR A 414 -1.74 9.70 36.50
N ASP A 415 -1.04 8.63 36.15
CA ASP A 415 -1.53 7.67 35.17
C ASP A 415 -2.80 6.95 35.64
N LYS A 416 -3.62 6.56 34.67
CA LYS A 416 -4.87 5.83 34.92
C LYS A 416 -5.14 4.87 33.79
N TYR A 417 -5.92 3.83 34.06
CA TYR A 417 -6.40 2.94 33.02
C TYR A 417 -7.23 3.68 31.96
N VAL A 418 -7.13 3.20 30.72
CA VAL A 418 -8.09 3.50 29.65
C VAL A 418 -9.38 2.72 29.96
N PHE A 419 -10.38 3.42 30.47
CA PHE A 419 -11.69 2.85 30.82
C PHE A 419 -12.72 3.05 29.72
N LYS A 420 -13.45 1.99 29.36
CA LYS A 420 -14.67 2.08 28.55
C LYS A 420 -15.81 2.74 29.32
N SER A 421 -16.88 3.13 28.61
CA SER A 421 -18.19 3.37 29.22
C SER A 421 -18.53 2.16 30.11
N LEU A 422 -18.83 2.38 31.40
CA LEU A 422 -18.98 1.39 32.49
C LEU A 422 -17.74 1.12 33.37
N GLY A 423 -16.61 1.79 33.15
CA GLY A 423 -15.44 1.69 34.05
C GLY A 423 -14.64 0.39 33.89
N ILE A 424 -14.76 -0.29 32.75
CA ILE A 424 -14.02 -1.51 32.44
C ILE A 424 -12.70 -1.12 31.75
N PRO A 425 -11.52 -1.50 32.30
CA PRO A 425 -10.24 -1.21 31.66
C PRO A 425 -10.09 -2.04 30.37
N ILE A 426 -9.39 -1.48 29.39
CA ILE A 426 -9.13 -2.17 28.11
C ILE A 426 -7.84 -2.97 28.21
N SER A 427 -7.93 -4.29 28.03
CA SER A 427 -6.78 -5.19 27.96
C SER A 427 -6.10 -5.12 26.60
N ALA A 428 -4.76 -5.10 26.60
CA ALA A 428 -3.91 -5.02 25.44
C ALA A 428 -3.44 -6.41 24.98
N ASP A 429 -3.22 -6.59 23.68
CA ASP A 429 -2.50 -7.77 23.17
C ASP A 429 -0.99 -7.67 23.47
N THR A 430 -0.29 -8.81 23.47
CA THR A 430 1.11 -8.95 23.94
C THR A 430 2.13 -8.22 23.07
N PHE A 431 1.78 -7.94 21.81
CA PHE A 431 2.65 -7.21 20.87
C PHE A 431 2.01 -5.95 20.31
N SER A 432 0.83 -5.57 20.80
CA SER A 432 0.16 -4.35 20.36
C SER A 432 0.51 -3.16 21.24
N SER A 433 0.31 -1.97 20.70
CA SER A 433 0.42 -0.70 21.40
C SER A 433 -0.76 0.19 21.02
N PRO A 434 -1.21 1.09 21.91
CA PRO A 434 -2.31 1.98 21.59
C PRO A 434 -1.85 3.09 20.64
N ALA A 435 -2.76 3.69 19.92
CA ALA A 435 -2.52 4.95 19.20
C ALA A 435 -3.59 5.98 19.54
N ILE A 436 -3.22 7.25 19.65
CA ILE A 436 -4.15 8.35 19.87
C ILE A 436 -3.86 9.51 18.93
N LYS A 437 -4.90 10.23 18.52
CA LYS A 437 -4.77 11.45 17.72
C LYS A 437 -5.88 12.43 18.06
N TYR A 438 -5.54 13.71 18.16
CA TYR A 438 -6.53 14.78 18.28
C TYR A 438 -6.89 15.29 16.88
N THR A 439 -8.08 14.93 16.39
CA THR A 439 -8.42 15.09 14.97
C THR A 439 -9.93 15.19 14.73
N TYR A 440 -10.34 15.49 13.49
CA TYR A 440 -11.74 15.43 13.07
C TYR A 440 -12.21 13.99 12.89
N PHE A 441 -13.52 13.77 13.08
CA PHE A 441 -14.16 12.47 12.87
C PHE A 441 -15.50 12.67 12.14
N PRO A 442 -15.84 11.90 11.09
CA PRO A 442 -17.01 12.17 10.21
C PRO A 442 -18.40 12.32 10.88
N THR A 443 -18.54 11.95 12.16
CA THR A 443 -19.79 11.99 12.95
C THR A 443 -19.78 12.98 14.12
N VAL A 444 -18.66 13.68 14.33
CA VAL A 444 -18.49 14.56 15.48
C VAL A 444 -18.09 15.94 14.99
N SER A 445 -18.83 16.96 15.43
CA SER A 445 -18.46 18.35 15.15
C SER A 445 -17.19 18.72 15.92
N GLY A 446 -16.27 19.40 15.24
CA GLY A 446 -14.97 19.76 15.78
C GLY A 446 -14.03 18.58 15.98
N LYS A 447 -12.85 18.88 16.52
CA LYS A 447 -11.82 17.88 16.80
C LYS A 447 -12.07 17.18 18.13
N VAL A 448 -11.84 15.87 18.13
CA VAL A 448 -11.90 15.02 19.31
C VAL A 448 -10.62 14.20 19.44
N LEU A 449 -10.36 13.71 20.64
CA LEU A 449 -9.29 12.75 20.87
C LEU A 449 -9.81 11.36 20.52
N VAL A 450 -9.27 10.77 19.45
CA VAL A 450 -9.57 9.44 18.95
C VAL A 450 -8.47 8.49 19.42
N GLY A 451 -8.84 7.27 19.83
CA GLY A 451 -7.92 6.23 20.25
C GLY A 451 -8.19 4.92 19.51
N LEU A 452 -7.09 4.24 19.15
CA LEU A 452 -7.04 2.92 18.55
C LEU A 452 -6.44 1.97 19.58
N PHE A 453 -7.23 1.01 20.05
CA PHE A 453 -6.86 0.08 21.12
C PHE A 453 -7.00 -1.36 20.64
N PRO A 454 -5.92 -1.96 20.10
CA PRO A 454 -5.93 -3.38 19.78
C PRO A 454 -6.14 -4.23 21.04
N THR A 455 -7.10 -5.15 21.02
CA THR A 455 -7.48 -5.96 22.18
C THR A 455 -6.96 -7.38 22.08
N THR A 456 -6.99 -8.12 23.20
CA THR A 456 -6.56 -9.53 23.28
C THR A 456 -7.31 -10.49 22.35
N THR A 457 -8.46 -10.09 21.80
CA THR A 457 -9.22 -10.84 20.78
C THR A 457 -8.72 -10.58 19.35
N GLY A 458 -7.63 -9.82 19.17
CA GLY A 458 -7.12 -9.37 17.87
C GLY A 458 -7.80 -8.10 17.34
N HIS A 459 -9.05 -7.82 17.74
CA HIS A 459 -9.77 -6.65 17.23
C HIS A 459 -9.20 -5.29 17.67
N MET A 460 -9.40 -4.25 16.85
CA MET A 460 -9.06 -2.87 17.20
C MET A 460 -10.31 -2.10 17.65
N GLU A 461 -10.35 -1.67 18.91
CA GLU A 461 -11.39 -0.76 19.37
C GLU A 461 -11.06 0.69 18.97
N ILE A 462 -11.99 1.34 18.26
CA ILE A 462 -11.90 2.75 17.86
C ILE A 462 -12.82 3.57 18.76
N LEU A 463 -12.23 4.36 19.64
CA LEU A 463 -12.94 5.06 20.72
C LEU A 463 -12.66 6.55 20.68
N ARG A 464 -13.59 7.35 21.19
CA ARG A 464 -13.37 8.78 21.49
C ARG A 464 -13.22 8.98 23.00
N HIS A 465 -12.35 9.88 23.40
CA HIS A 465 -12.24 10.27 24.81
C HIS A 465 -13.29 11.33 25.16
N ASN A 466 -14.18 11.02 26.09
CA ASN A 466 -15.13 11.97 26.66
C ASN A 466 -14.47 12.75 27.79
N GLN A 467 -14.20 14.03 27.55
CA GLN A 467 -13.51 14.89 28.51
C GLN A 467 -14.30 15.15 29.80
N SER A 468 -15.63 15.03 29.77
CA SER A 468 -16.47 15.33 30.94
C SER A 468 -16.35 14.28 32.06
N ASN A 469 -16.10 13.02 31.70
CA ASN A 469 -16.03 11.90 32.63
C ASN A 469 -14.73 11.08 32.52
N SER A 470 -13.82 11.48 31.61
CA SER A 470 -12.56 10.78 31.31
C SER A 470 -12.71 9.33 30.80
N TYR A 471 -13.88 8.93 30.33
CA TYR A 471 -14.10 7.61 29.74
C TYR A 471 -13.89 7.62 28.23
N TRP A 472 -13.57 6.44 27.70
CA TRP A 472 -13.48 6.18 26.27
C TRP A 472 -14.77 5.53 25.79
N GLU A 473 -15.39 6.14 24.78
CA GLU A 473 -16.70 5.76 24.27
C GLU A 473 -16.59 5.30 22.82
N ARG A 474 -17.37 4.28 22.45
CA ARG A 474 -17.53 3.93 21.04
C ARG A 474 -18.25 5.05 20.30
N PHE A 475 -17.85 5.30 19.06
CA PHE A 475 -18.61 6.18 18.18
C PHE A 475 -19.98 5.57 17.92
N LYS A 476 -21.03 6.37 18.10
CA LYS A 476 -22.40 5.93 17.82
C LYS A 476 -22.51 5.66 16.31
N ASN A 477 -23.10 4.53 15.95
CA ASN A 477 -23.33 4.10 14.56
C ASN A 477 -22.05 3.80 13.74
N LEU A 478 -20.87 3.78 14.35
CA LEU A 478 -19.66 3.35 13.68
C LEU A 478 -19.62 1.83 13.62
N THR A 479 -19.51 1.28 12.41
CA THR A 479 -19.25 -0.16 12.21
C THR A 479 -17.80 -0.34 11.80
N THR A 480 -17.13 -1.35 12.39
CA THR A 480 -15.73 -1.68 12.11
C THR A 480 -15.61 -3.08 11.53
N GLU A 481 -14.97 -3.21 10.38
CA GLU A 481 -14.65 -4.49 9.74
C GLU A 481 -13.12 -4.69 9.80
N TYR A 482 -12.65 -5.66 10.58
CA TYR A 482 -11.22 -5.97 10.70
C TYR A 482 -11.01 -7.46 11.04
N HIS A 483 -9.96 -8.06 10.48
CA HIS A 483 -9.85 -9.51 10.37
C HIS A 483 -8.61 -10.15 11.02
N GLU A 484 -7.68 -9.38 11.62
CA GLU A 484 -6.40 -9.95 12.05
C GLU A 484 -5.97 -9.50 13.46
N HIS A 485 -4.80 -9.92 13.93
CA HIS A 485 -4.16 -9.35 15.13
C HIS A 485 -3.28 -8.17 14.71
N ILE A 486 -3.09 -7.19 15.60
CA ILE A 486 -2.25 -6.01 15.33
C ILE A 486 -0.94 -6.11 16.12
N SER A 487 0.18 -5.91 15.43
CA SER A 487 1.50 -5.76 16.04
C SER A 487 1.97 -4.31 15.98
N GLY A 488 2.69 -3.89 17.01
CA GLY A 488 3.20 -2.53 17.13
C GLY A 488 2.08 -1.52 17.37
N ARG A 489 2.34 -0.27 16.98
CA ARG A 489 1.43 0.85 17.13
C ARG A 489 0.73 1.12 15.81
N PRO A 490 -0.61 1.10 15.75
CA PRO A 490 -1.32 1.58 14.56
C PRO A 490 -1.14 3.10 14.43
N SER A 491 -1.45 3.68 13.28
CA SER A 491 -1.41 5.14 13.09
C SER A 491 -2.68 5.64 12.44
N LEU A 492 -3.01 6.91 12.71
CA LEU A 492 -4.24 7.55 12.29
C LEU A 492 -3.98 8.96 11.76
N ALA A 493 -4.56 9.28 10.61
CA ALA A 493 -4.63 10.64 10.08
C ALA A 493 -6.03 10.94 9.54
N PHE A 494 -6.43 12.21 9.59
CA PHE A 494 -7.63 12.69 8.92
C PHE A 494 -7.23 13.56 7.73
N VAL A 495 -7.85 13.31 6.58
CA VAL A 495 -7.64 14.07 5.35
C VAL A 495 -9.00 14.62 4.91
N PRO A 496 -9.20 15.95 4.84
CA PRO A 496 -10.43 16.52 4.35
C PRO A 496 -10.62 16.21 2.87
N PHE A 497 -11.88 16.10 2.42
CA PHE A 497 -12.17 15.87 1.00
C PHE A 497 -11.88 17.10 0.14
N ASP A 498 -11.98 18.29 0.74
CA ASP A 498 -11.70 19.56 0.11
C ASP A 498 -10.99 20.54 1.07
N ASP A 499 -10.33 21.55 0.53
CA ASP A 499 -9.54 22.50 1.33
C ASP A 499 -10.42 23.54 2.06
N THR A 500 -11.73 23.59 1.80
CA THR A 500 -12.63 24.61 2.36
C THR A 500 -13.40 24.13 3.59
N ASN A 501 -13.69 22.84 3.67
CA ASN A 501 -14.42 22.21 4.76
C ASN A 501 -13.53 21.20 5.49
N THR A 502 -12.86 21.66 6.54
CA THR A 502 -11.95 20.85 7.34
C THR A 502 -12.64 19.75 8.15
N GLU A 503 -13.96 19.81 8.30
CA GLU A 503 -14.72 18.81 9.08
C GLU A 503 -15.19 17.63 8.23
N ASN A 504 -15.29 17.80 6.91
CA ASN A 504 -15.70 16.74 6.00
C ASN A 504 -14.47 16.07 5.37
N GLY A 505 -14.29 14.78 5.65
CA GLY A 505 -13.10 14.09 5.21
C GLY A 505 -13.09 12.62 5.57
N ARG A 506 -11.90 12.06 5.43
CA ARG A 506 -11.61 10.65 5.58
C ARG A 506 -10.55 10.43 6.65
N ILE A 507 -10.84 9.51 7.55
CA ILE A 507 -9.86 8.93 8.44
C ILE A 507 -9.15 7.82 7.70
N TYR A 508 -7.82 7.82 7.75
CA TYR A 508 -6.97 6.70 7.35
C TYR A 508 -6.39 6.08 8.61
N ILE A 509 -6.43 4.76 8.68
CA ILE A 509 -5.77 3.98 9.73
C ILE A 509 -4.82 3.02 9.05
N ALA A 510 -3.54 3.10 9.38
CA ALA A 510 -2.54 2.13 8.95
C ALA A 510 -2.12 1.28 10.15
N TYR A 511 -1.88 -0.01 9.92
CA TYR A 511 -1.45 -0.93 10.98
C TYR A 511 -0.62 -2.08 10.38
N THR A 512 0.05 -2.80 11.26
CA THR A 512 0.81 -4.00 10.89
C THR A 512 0.04 -5.24 11.37
N ALA A 513 -0.35 -6.09 10.43
CA ALA A 513 -0.93 -7.39 10.71
C ALA A 513 0.08 -8.30 11.40
N ALA A 514 -0.19 -8.71 12.64
CA ALA A 514 0.69 -9.56 13.41
C ALA A 514 0.83 -10.94 12.75
N LYS A 515 2.08 -11.35 12.51
CA LYS A 515 2.41 -12.76 12.26
C LYS A 515 2.77 -13.40 13.58
N TYR A 516 2.08 -14.49 13.93
CA TYR A 516 2.26 -15.15 15.22
C TYR A 516 3.65 -15.79 15.33
N ASP A 517 4.57 -15.09 15.99
CA ASP A 517 5.70 -15.66 16.72
C ASP A 517 5.60 -15.14 18.15
N GLN A 518 5.24 -16.03 19.10
CA GLN A 518 5.02 -15.65 20.50
C GLN A 518 6.29 -15.18 21.21
N THR A 519 7.47 -15.32 20.59
CA THR A 519 8.76 -15.07 21.23
C THR A 519 9.38 -13.73 20.83
N LYS A 520 8.96 -13.14 19.71
CA LYS A 520 9.56 -11.91 19.19
C LYS A 520 8.62 -11.19 18.24
N GLN A 521 8.77 -9.87 18.17
CA GLN A 521 8.15 -9.09 17.11
C GLN A 521 8.77 -9.46 15.76
N VAL A 522 7.93 -9.89 14.84
CA VAL A 522 8.30 -10.14 13.44
C VAL A 522 7.60 -9.11 12.57
N PRO A 523 8.21 -8.68 11.45
CA PRO A 523 7.55 -7.76 10.56
C PRO A 523 6.30 -8.43 9.97
N GLY A 524 5.20 -7.69 10.01
CA GLY A 524 3.88 -8.10 9.54
C GLY A 524 3.48 -7.40 8.26
N GLU A 525 2.37 -7.81 7.65
CA GLU A 525 1.84 -7.11 6.47
C GLU A 525 1.37 -5.70 6.85
N MET A 526 1.73 -4.71 6.02
CA MET A 526 1.19 -3.36 6.13
C MET A 526 -0.24 -3.32 5.59
N ARG A 527 -1.17 -2.91 6.43
CA ARG A 527 -2.60 -2.85 6.11
C ARG A 527 -3.13 -1.43 6.30
N MET A 528 -4.20 -1.11 5.60
CA MET A 528 -4.87 0.19 5.69
C MET A 528 -6.39 0.02 5.71
N LEU A 529 -7.02 0.78 6.59
CA LEU A 529 -8.47 1.02 6.67
C LEU A 529 -8.72 2.50 6.39
N TRP A 530 -9.94 2.80 5.97
CA TRP A 530 -10.40 4.17 5.88
C TRP A 530 -11.86 4.32 6.32
N SER A 531 -12.23 5.54 6.72
CA SER A 531 -13.63 5.87 6.96
C SER A 531 -14.36 6.11 5.63
N TYR A 532 -15.59 5.64 5.54
CA TYR A 532 -16.47 5.89 4.40
C TYR A 532 -17.91 6.00 4.88
N ARG A 533 -18.78 6.57 4.05
CA ARG A 533 -20.22 6.58 4.30
C ARG A 533 -20.91 5.63 3.33
N GLU A 534 -21.79 4.81 3.86
CA GLU A 534 -22.63 3.92 3.06
C GLU A 534 -24.08 4.38 3.16
N PRO A 535 -24.78 4.55 2.03
CA PRO A 535 -26.21 4.79 2.02
C PRO A 535 -26.95 3.48 2.28
N VAL A 536 -27.58 3.41 3.44
CA VAL A 536 -28.42 2.28 3.85
C VAL A 536 -29.88 2.65 3.65
N GLN A 537 -30.59 1.84 2.87
CA GLN A 537 -32.03 1.99 2.68
C GLN A 537 -32.79 1.37 3.86
N SER A 538 -33.67 2.15 4.49
CA SER A 538 -34.63 1.67 5.48
C SER A 538 -36.04 2.11 5.07
N GLY A 539 -36.79 1.17 4.48
CA GLY A 539 -38.07 1.45 3.85
C GLY A 539 -37.92 2.32 2.59
N THR A 540 -38.57 3.48 2.59
CA THR A 540 -38.49 4.47 1.48
C THR A 540 -37.44 5.57 1.71
N ARG A 541 -36.70 5.51 2.81
CA ARG A 541 -35.70 6.51 3.19
C ARG A 541 -34.30 5.94 3.08
N PHE A 542 -33.36 6.78 2.65
CA PHE A 542 -31.93 6.51 2.70
C PHE A 542 -31.32 7.24 3.90
N PHE A 543 -30.42 6.56 4.59
CA PHE A 543 -29.64 7.11 5.68
C PHE A 543 -28.16 6.83 5.39
N LEU A 544 -27.29 7.77 5.73
CA LEU A 544 -25.85 7.53 5.68
C LEU A 544 -25.41 6.88 6.99
N VAL A 545 -24.62 5.82 6.88
CA VAL A 545 -23.97 5.15 8.00
C VAL A 545 -22.47 5.30 7.82
N ASP A 546 -21.82 5.88 8.82
CA ASP A 546 -20.36 5.98 8.84
C ASP A 546 -19.75 4.62 9.23
N LYS A 547 -18.78 4.19 8.44
CA LYS A 547 -18.06 2.94 8.61
C LYS A 547 -16.56 3.21 8.62
N ILE A 548 -15.81 2.36 9.32
CA ILE A 548 -14.38 2.20 9.14
C ILE A 548 -14.16 0.77 8.71
N GLY A 549 -13.55 0.57 7.55
CA GLY A 549 -13.42 -0.75 6.98
C GLY A 549 -12.68 -0.69 5.67
N LEU A 550 -13.11 -1.57 4.76
CA LEU A 550 -12.49 -1.77 3.45
C LEU A 550 -11.00 -2.12 3.62
N ASP A 551 -10.71 -3.06 4.52
CA ASP A 551 -9.35 -3.48 4.84
C ASP A 551 -8.60 -3.96 3.60
N SER A 552 -7.37 -3.48 3.41
CA SER A 552 -6.53 -3.80 2.25
C SER A 552 -5.06 -3.72 2.60
N SER A 553 -4.20 -4.36 1.80
CA SER A 553 -2.76 -4.11 1.86
C SER A 553 -2.50 -2.62 1.58
N PHE A 554 -1.68 -1.97 2.41
CA PHE A 554 -1.27 -0.58 2.18
C PHE A 554 -0.42 -0.41 0.91
N ASP A 555 0.31 -1.45 0.53
CA ASP A 555 1.07 -1.53 -0.71
C ASP A 555 0.71 -2.82 -1.45
N ASN A 556 1.47 -3.90 -1.29
CA ASN A 556 1.01 -5.25 -1.61
C ASN A 556 1.12 -6.13 -0.36
N VAL A 557 0.61 -7.36 -0.43
CA VAL A 557 0.75 -8.39 0.60
C VAL A 557 2.19 -8.74 0.97
N TRP A 558 3.16 -8.36 0.13
CA TRP A 558 4.58 -8.54 0.38
C TRP A 558 5.24 -7.35 1.08
N GLY A 559 4.50 -6.25 1.26
CA GLY A 559 4.90 -5.07 1.98
C GLY A 559 4.90 -5.35 3.48
N LEU A 560 6.03 -5.84 3.99
CA LEU A 560 6.19 -6.12 5.41
C LEU A 560 6.78 -4.92 6.17
N SER A 561 6.36 -4.72 7.41
CA SER A 561 6.83 -3.64 8.29
C SER A 561 6.78 -4.03 9.76
N PHE A 562 7.55 -3.34 10.60
CA PHE A 562 7.42 -3.37 12.07
C PHE A 562 6.49 -2.27 12.59
N GLY A 563 6.08 -1.34 11.73
CA GLY A 563 5.21 -0.25 12.08
C GLY A 563 5.25 0.90 11.09
N MET A 564 4.18 1.69 11.11
CA MET A 564 3.96 2.82 10.22
C MET A 564 3.42 4.00 11.00
N ASP A 565 3.77 5.20 10.56
CA ASP A 565 3.14 6.43 11.01
C ASP A 565 2.61 7.25 9.84
N LEU A 566 1.53 7.97 10.09
CA LEU A 566 0.78 8.76 9.12
C LEU A 566 0.80 10.24 9.51
N LEU A 567 1.01 11.12 8.54
CA LEU A 567 0.93 12.56 8.75
C LEU A 567 0.11 13.20 7.64
N TYR A 568 -0.78 14.10 8.05
CA TYR A 568 -1.45 15.04 7.17
C TYR A 568 -1.68 16.34 7.93
N GLU A 569 -1.24 17.46 7.36
CA GLU A 569 -1.52 18.80 7.88
C GLU A 569 -2.36 19.60 6.88
N HIS A 570 -3.58 19.94 7.30
CA HIS A 570 -4.49 20.73 6.48
C HIS A 570 -3.89 22.09 6.08
N GLY A 571 -4.09 22.48 4.82
CA GLY A 571 -3.55 23.72 4.24
C GLY A 571 -2.05 23.68 3.89
N ILE A 572 -1.36 22.60 4.23
CA ILE A 572 0.05 22.37 3.90
C ILE A 572 0.19 21.17 2.98
N ASP A 573 -0.46 20.07 3.34
CA ASP A 573 -0.38 18.81 2.63
C ASP A 573 -1.56 18.62 1.68
N TYR A 574 -1.25 18.22 0.45
CA TYR A 574 -2.25 17.79 -0.52
C TYR A 574 -2.50 16.28 -0.48
N ASN A 575 -1.57 15.50 0.07
CA ASN A 575 -1.67 14.04 0.14
C ASN A 575 -1.33 13.57 1.54
N LEU A 576 -1.91 12.42 1.91
CA LEU A 576 -1.48 11.68 3.09
C LEU A 576 0.01 11.31 2.95
N ARG A 577 0.78 11.46 4.02
CA ARG A 577 2.18 11.01 4.10
C ARG A 577 2.26 9.80 5.01
N ALA A 578 3.21 8.91 4.73
CA ALA A 578 3.53 7.80 5.61
C ALA A 578 5.04 7.66 5.79
N LEU A 579 5.45 7.20 6.96
CA LEU A 579 6.79 6.73 7.26
C LEU A 579 6.67 5.32 7.82
N HIS A 580 7.42 4.37 7.27
CA HIS A 580 7.35 2.98 7.73
C HIS A 580 8.71 2.31 7.74
N THR A 581 8.84 1.25 8.55
CA THR A 581 9.97 0.34 8.44
C THR A 581 9.75 -0.66 7.30
N ASN A 582 10.83 -1.17 6.72
CA ASN A 582 10.78 -2.23 5.72
C ASN A 582 11.22 -3.56 6.34
N GLY A 583 10.29 -4.51 6.39
CA GLY A 583 10.49 -5.85 6.93
C GLY A 583 10.87 -6.90 5.88
N ILE A 584 11.02 -6.52 4.60
CA ILE A 584 11.41 -7.46 3.55
C ILE A 584 12.89 -7.80 3.71
N ASN A 585 13.20 -9.09 3.82
CA ASN A 585 14.57 -9.61 3.93
C ASN A 585 15.33 -9.54 2.60
N LYS A 586 15.52 -8.32 2.09
CA LYS A 586 16.41 -7.98 0.98
C LYS A 586 17.69 -7.35 1.55
N PRO A 587 18.88 -7.72 1.04
CA PRO A 587 20.14 -7.14 1.50
C PRO A 587 20.08 -5.61 1.51
N GLY A 588 20.42 -5.00 2.65
CA GLY A 588 20.43 -3.54 2.83
C GLY A 588 19.05 -2.88 3.08
N MET A 589 17.94 -3.58 2.86
CA MET A 589 16.59 -3.01 3.00
C MET A 589 15.88 -3.44 4.28
N TYR A 590 16.29 -4.55 4.90
CA TYR A 590 15.71 -5.01 6.16
C TYR A 590 15.93 -3.97 7.26
N ASN A 591 14.86 -3.64 7.99
CA ASN A 591 14.75 -2.57 8.98
C ASN A 591 14.89 -1.15 8.44
N ALA A 592 15.09 -0.93 7.14
CA ALA A 592 15.27 0.42 6.59
C ALA A 592 13.98 1.24 6.74
N LEU A 593 14.10 2.54 6.99
CA LEU A 593 12.96 3.45 6.96
C LEU A 593 12.65 3.89 5.53
N VAL A 594 11.37 3.92 5.19
CA VAL A 594 10.85 4.32 3.88
C VAL A 594 9.76 5.36 4.09
N PHE A 595 9.94 6.52 3.45
CA PHE A 595 8.98 7.61 3.43
C PHE A 595 8.15 7.57 2.15
N ARG A 596 6.83 7.73 2.28
CA ARG A 596 5.86 7.82 1.18
C ARG A 596 5.15 9.17 1.22
N PRO A 597 5.45 10.10 0.30
CA PRO A 597 4.81 11.42 0.26
C PRO A 597 3.36 11.40 -0.23
N LYS A 598 2.92 10.30 -0.85
CA LYS A 598 1.56 10.08 -1.38
C LYS A 598 0.98 8.74 -0.91
N ALA A 599 0.85 8.60 0.40
CA ALA A 599 0.37 7.40 1.08
C ALA A 599 -1.14 7.13 0.94
N ASP A 600 -1.89 8.01 0.29
CA ASP A 600 -3.30 7.78 -0.08
C ASP A 600 -3.44 7.18 -1.50
N GLY A 601 -2.34 7.01 -2.24
CA GLY A 601 -2.34 6.52 -3.62
C GLY A 601 -2.91 7.50 -4.66
N ILE A 602 -3.30 8.70 -4.24
CA ILE A 602 -3.92 9.70 -5.12
C ILE A 602 -2.82 10.46 -5.87
N ASN A 603 -2.51 9.94 -7.06
CA ASN A 603 -1.58 10.57 -7.98
C ASN A 603 -2.33 11.28 -9.11
N ASP A 604 -1.79 12.41 -9.58
CA ASP A 604 -2.33 13.16 -10.72
C ASP A 604 -1.71 12.61 -12.01
N PHE A 605 -2.34 11.56 -12.54
CA PHE A 605 -2.04 11.01 -13.84
C PHE A 605 -3.28 10.29 -14.39
N GLU A 606 -3.39 10.24 -15.70
CA GLU A 606 -4.43 9.45 -16.37
C GLU A 606 -3.95 8.01 -16.54
N TYR A 607 -4.75 7.07 -16.04
CA TYR A 607 -4.62 5.67 -16.41
C TYR A 607 -5.80 5.27 -17.31
N GLY A 608 -5.44 4.87 -18.53
CA GLY A 608 -6.40 4.47 -19.54
C GLY A 608 -6.85 3.02 -19.40
N ASN A 609 -7.74 2.64 -20.31
CA ASN A 609 -8.06 1.26 -20.64
C ASN A 609 -7.25 0.85 -21.87
N PRO A 610 -6.01 0.36 -21.72
CA PRO A 610 -5.18 0.01 -22.87
C PRO A 610 -5.73 -1.22 -23.60
N ASN A 611 -5.44 -1.29 -24.91
CA ASN A 611 -5.71 -2.46 -25.72
C ASN A 611 -4.53 -3.45 -25.62
N ASP A 612 -4.75 -4.55 -24.93
CA ASP A 612 -3.76 -5.61 -24.74
C ASP A 612 -3.40 -6.28 -26.06
N TRP A 613 -4.35 -6.44 -26.99
CA TRP A 613 -4.09 -7.07 -28.29
C TRP A 613 -3.09 -6.28 -29.15
N GLU A 614 -3.17 -4.94 -29.11
CA GLU A 614 -2.16 -4.09 -29.73
C GLU A 614 -0.81 -4.23 -29.03
N THR A 615 -0.83 -4.37 -27.71
CA THR A 615 0.37 -4.58 -26.90
C THR A 615 1.09 -5.88 -27.22
N LEU A 616 0.33 -6.97 -27.24
CA LEU A 616 0.76 -8.29 -27.62
C LEU A 616 1.33 -8.30 -29.04
N ARG A 617 0.66 -7.65 -30.02
CA ARG A 617 1.14 -7.55 -31.40
C ARG A 617 2.53 -6.90 -31.48
N ILE A 618 2.74 -5.80 -30.77
CA ILE A 618 4.03 -5.08 -30.79
C ILE A 618 5.09 -5.88 -30.03
N GLY A 619 4.76 -6.43 -28.86
CA GLY A 619 5.66 -7.26 -28.06
C GLY A 619 6.13 -8.50 -28.81
N LEU A 620 5.20 -9.24 -29.42
CA LEU A 620 5.51 -10.39 -30.27
C LEU A 620 6.44 -9.99 -31.43
N CYS A 621 6.15 -8.88 -32.12
CA CYS A 621 7.00 -8.44 -33.22
C CYS A 621 8.43 -8.10 -32.79
N LYS A 622 8.59 -7.35 -31.68
CA LYS A 622 9.89 -6.90 -31.19
C LYS A 622 10.78 -8.07 -30.78
N GLU A 623 10.17 -9.15 -30.31
CA GLU A 623 10.86 -10.31 -29.79
C GLU A 623 11.12 -11.37 -30.86
N ILE A 624 10.41 -11.38 -32.00
CA ILE A 624 10.74 -12.30 -33.10
C ILE A 624 12.16 -11.99 -33.62
N THR A 625 13.10 -12.86 -33.29
CA THR A 625 14.38 -12.98 -34.01
C THR A 625 14.15 -13.81 -35.27
N ASP A 626 14.83 -13.46 -36.37
CA ASP A 626 14.80 -14.23 -37.61
C ASP A 626 15.04 -15.75 -37.31
N PRO A 627 14.09 -16.63 -37.69
CA PRO A 627 14.15 -18.07 -37.39
C PRO A 627 15.33 -18.81 -38.02
N SER A 628 16.15 -18.14 -38.84
CA SER A 628 17.41 -18.70 -39.36
C SER A 628 18.54 -18.82 -38.33
N GLY A 629 18.43 -18.22 -37.13
CA GLY A 629 19.21 -18.56 -35.93
C GLY A 629 20.75 -18.52 -36.01
N LEU A 630 21.36 -18.09 -37.13
CA LEU A 630 22.81 -18.24 -37.39
C LEU A 630 23.58 -16.93 -37.58
N ILE A 631 22.95 -15.76 -37.40
CA ILE A 631 23.61 -14.49 -37.75
C ILE A 631 23.93 -13.69 -36.49
N THR A 632 25.22 -13.70 -36.15
CA THR A 632 25.89 -12.88 -35.15
C THR A 632 25.52 -11.40 -35.25
N LYS A 633 25.49 -10.72 -34.10
CA LYS A 633 25.13 -9.31 -33.76
C LYS A 633 25.49 -8.15 -34.72
N GLN A 634 26.12 -8.37 -35.87
CA GLN A 634 26.53 -7.33 -36.82
C GLN A 634 25.84 -7.57 -38.17
N GLY A 635 24.66 -6.97 -38.39
CA GLY A 635 24.13 -6.83 -39.76
C GLY A 635 22.65 -7.04 -40.02
N LEU A 636 21.77 -7.13 -39.02
CA LEU A 636 20.33 -7.18 -39.33
C LEU A 636 19.75 -5.79 -39.63
N THR A 637 18.97 -5.73 -40.70
CA THR A 637 17.94 -4.69 -40.87
C THR A 637 16.84 -5.02 -39.86
N PRO A 638 16.55 -4.17 -38.87
CA PRO A 638 15.54 -4.48 -37.85
C PRO A 638 14.20 -4.81 -38.52
N ILE A 639 13.51 -5.85 -38.04
CA ILE A 639 12.08 -6.03 -38.38
C ILE A 639 11.39 -4.73 -37.99
N LYS A 640 10.78 -4.06 -38.98
CA LYS A 640 10.02 -2.83 -38.73
C LYS A 640 8.75 -3.20 -37.99
N CYS A 641 8.84 -3.22 -36.66
CA CYS A 641 7.70 -3.41 -35.81
C CYS A 641 6.85 -2.14 -35.74
N PRO A 642 5.53 -2.27 -35.56
CA PRO A 642 4.71 -1.13 -35.21
C PRO A 642 5.28 -0.49 -33.93
N THR A 643 5.34 0.83 -33.91
CA THR A 643 5.67 1.56 -32.69
C THR A 643 4.44 1.66 -31.82
N TRP A 644 4.64 1.80 -30.51
CA TRP A 644 3.58 2.22 -29.62
C TRP A 644 2.97 3.53 -30.15
N PRO A 645 1.64 3.72 -30.08
CA PRO A 645 1.08 5.05 -30.20
C PRO A 645 1.83 5.94 -29.20
N SER A 646 2.33 7.10 -29.64
CA SER A 646 2.83 8.09 -28.68
C SER A 646 1.67 8.40 -27.75
N SER A 647 1.84 8.14 -26.45
CA SER A 647 0.89 8.59 -25.43
C SER A 647 0.74 10.10 -25.60
N ASN A 648 -0.44 10.55 -26.04
CA ASN A 648 -0.77 11.97 -26.09
C ASN A 648 -0.94 12.52 -24.68
#